data_AF-A0AAD6Z7M7-F1
#
_entry.id   AF-A0AAD6Z7M7-F1
#
_cell.length_a   1.000
_cell.length_b   1.000
_cell.length_c   1.000
_cell.angle_alpha   90.00
_cell.angle_beta   90.00
_cell.angle_gamma   90.00
#
_symmetry.space_group_name_H-M   'P 1'
#
loop_
_entity.id
_entity.type
_entity.pdbx_description
1 polymer ?
#
loop_
_entity_poly.entity_id
_entity_poly.type
_entity_poly.pdbx_seq_one_letter_code
_entity_poly.pdbx_strand_id
1 'polypeptide(L)'
;MRHANYPDDAVQSYTLFFKAEILPLLGPSGKLRHPSWMTDDHTPLEFSLVLGRTGELSVRFAIETSALSVAGDCSIRSFRNTLLRLSFALTMKPDFDLDWFDVCAEELLLADSQQRPEYMGHPVSETFIGFDCTHYSAALKVYFMPRIRALVTKESPEEMMTRLTSRLGLDKPWAKITRFLSRFLPGDGPKIDIVAVDCVPGAQNRIKIYFRTDLLSFSHMEYLLTLGGSLASADVSTARLLWTALTDGTPTGSSRYFRSGLIYYELRPDRDDPTSKVYLPVRRYLENDLEISKSIERLGSRFSVPAAYSCFAQTIFSHRALSTRSGIHTYACCTVKPGGGDISLYYSPEAFAPERTVGLHGSFRRSFGPSSAADAQNIAALWVREWALLMNGYQDASSCLAPDCCLRDLLVFSSTFRMLEGKDKVVHHLHSAARRFYNFTILSHVTFKAVTDAMHLIQGRMHFEDDFATYNAVFTLSASTNGPWQCWALLTILDGLKHSSIPRSLRSRSAPFDTVIIGAGQAGLATAAQLQQLGMKVCVIERNSRVGGPWRDRYESLQFNTPKDFSHLPYFPFPEDWPMFPAARVVADHLERYPQILRLDVLTSTETVHADYNEGKKTWTIRLQHKDGSQFTLSASHLVVATGVDILGGQKPKMPQPPVLSNFRGQAMHSTAVRDVRQWIGKRVVVFGAGCSGHDLCMALSKQGAAEVTMIQRSPTAVISREVLLKLFPDMYTGENRPPIDVADELYLALPTPISKVLRGAMMERLVLLDADLHRKLREKGFQLPPGESDFIERLTVRRGGYYIDQGCSGLIVNGSINVRPYRSIQSFVSNGIAFADGDTLSADTIIFATGFEPDSKPAEFLDDSVLEKTGKIGGIDEEGEVIGLWRPSGHEHLWFAGGDLFNCRFYSRLLALQILCLQGKLDQV
;
A
#
# COMPACT_ATOMS: atom_id res chain seq x y z
N MET A 1 -9.62 -25.24 3.44
CA MET A 1 -9.56 -25.18 1.96
C MET A 1 -8.35 -25.94 1.41
N ARG A 2 -7.10 -25.66 1.81
CA ARG A 2 -5.93 -26.47 1.38
C ARG A 2 -6.09 -27.97 1.63
N HIS A 3 -6.50 -28.35 2.84
CA HIS A 3 -6.80 -29.75 3.18
C HIS A 3 -7.99 -30.36 2.44
N ALA A 4 -8.83 -29.52 1.81
CA ALA A 4 -9.93 -29.93 0.96
C ALA A 4 -9.53 -29.93 -0.53
N ASN A 5 -8.22 -29.81 -0.83
CA ASN A 5 -7.65 -29.80 -2.18
C ASN A 5 -8.21 -28.70 -3.10
N TYR A 6 -8.47 -27.52 -2.54
CA TYR A 6 -8.76 -26.34 -3.35
C TYR A 6 -7.47 -25.89 -4.05
N PRO A 7 -7.51 -25.47 -5.33
CA PRO A 7 -6.32 -24.97 -6.00
C PRO A 7 -5.83 -23.67 -5.33
N ASP A 8 -4.51 -23.41 -5.43
CA ASP A 8 -3.84 -22.35 -4.63
C ASP A 8 -4.38 -20.95 -4.93
N ASP A 9 -4.77 -20.68 -6.17
CA ASP A 9 -5.44 -19.46 -6.61
C ASP A 9 -6.81 -19.26 -5.94
N ALA A 10 -7.62 -20.31 -5.83
CA ALA A 10 -8.89 -20.29 -5.12
C ALA A 10 -8.68 -20.10 -3.62
N VAL A 11 -7.68 -20.78 -3.03
CA VAL A 11 -7.30 -20.57 -1.62
C VAL A 11 -6.90 -19.12 -1.38
N GLN A 12 -6.09 -18.53 -2.24
CA GLN A 12 -5.67 -17.13 -2.14
C GLN A 12 -6.86 -16.18 -2.30
N SER A 13 -7.74 -16.42 -3.28
CA SER A 13 -8.93 -15.61 -3.56
C SER A 13 -9.92 -15.62 -2.39
N TYR A 14 -10.24 -16.79 -1.84
CA TYR A 14 -11.10 -16.89 -0.66
C TYR A 14 -10.44 -16.31 0.59
N THR A 15 -9.12 -16.45 0.74
CA THR A 15 -8.38 -15.84 1.86
C THR A 15 -8.45 -14.31 1.78
N LEU A 16 -8.26 -13.74 0.60
CA LEU A 16 -8.42 -12.30 0.37
C LEU A 16 -9.86 -11.87 0.63
N PHE A 17 -10.86 -12.53 0.04
CA PHE A 17 -12.27 -12.21 0.27
C PHE A 17 -12.65 -12.23 1.75
N PHE A 18 -12.22 -13.27 2.45
CA PHE A 18 -12.50 -13.39 3.87
C PHE A 18 -11.84 -12.25 4.67
N LYS A 19 -10.59 -11.93 4.38
CA LYS A 19 -9.83 -10.86 5.06
C LYS A 19 -10.36 -9.46 4.71
N ALA A 20 -10.97 -9.35 3.53
CA ALA A 20 -11.49 -8.15 2.92
C ALA A 20 -12.85 -7.71 3.35
N GLU A 21 -13.79 -8.61 3.13
CA GLU A 21 -15.19 -8.30 3.10
C GLU A 21 -15.83 -8.88 4.35
N ILE A 22 -15.34 -10.04 4.80
CA ILE A 22 -15.91 -10.76 5.93
C ILE A 22 -15.38 -10.19 7.25
N LEU A 23 -14.06 -10.07 7.44
CA LEU A 23 -13.49 -9.61 8.71
C LEU A 23 -14.03 -8.25 9.20
N PRO A 24 -14.22 -7.22 8.36
CA PRO A 24 -14.80 -5.95 8.82
C PRO A 24 -16.24 -6.08 9.33
N LEU A 25 -17.02 -7.04 8.81
CA LEU A 25 -18.42 -7.25 9.19
C LEU A 25 -18.58 -7.96 10.55
N LEU A 26 -17.53 -8.62 11.05
CA LEU A 26 -17.54 -9.37 12.32
C LEU A 26 -17.39 -8.49 13.57
N GLY A 27 -17.12 -7.19 13.41
CA GLY A 27 -17.04 -6.23 14.52
C GLY A 27 -15.67 -6.22 15.23
N PRO A 28 -15.54 -5.42 16.31
CA PRO A 28 -14.26 -5.17 16.97
C PRO A 28 -13.75 -6.39 17.76
N SER A 29 -12.43 -6.60 17.74
CA SER A 29 -11.77 -7.67 18.52
C SER A 29 -11.73 -7.36 20.01
N GLY A 30 -11.99 -8.35 20.86
CA GLY A 30 -11.62 -8.32 22.30
C GLY A 30 -12.70 -7.90 23.30
N LYS A 31 -13.92 -7.55 22.86
CA LYS A 31 -15.10 -7.44 23.75
C LYS A 31 -16.37 -7.88 23.02
N LEU A 32 -17.08 -8.84 23.61
CA LEU A 32 -18.45 -9.22 23.22
C LEU A 32 -19.39 -8.05 23.50
N ARG A 33 -19.51 -7.12 22.54
CA ARG A 33 -20.50 -6.03 22.60
C ARG A 33 -21.85 -6.43 22.03
N HIS A 34 -21.90 -7.46 21.17
CA HIS A 34 -23.11 -8.01 20.57
C HIS A 34 -22.94 -9.53 20.43
N PRO A 35 -23.46 -10.33 21.38
CA PRO A 35 -23.28 -11.77 21.34
C PRO A 35 -24.08 -12.38 20.19
N SER A 36 -23.38 -13.03 19.24
CA SER A 36 -24.05 -13.75 18.15
C SER A 36 -24.87 -14.92 18.70
N TRP A 37 -26.05 -15.16 18.13
CA TRP A 37 -26.86 -16.34 18.46
C TRP A 37 -26.61 -17.52 17.51
N MET A 38 -25.86 -17.27 16.43
CA MET A 38 -25.47 -18.28 15.44
C MET A 38 -24.63 -19.40 16.06
N THR A 39 -23.74 -19.07 16.99
CA THR A 39 -22.85 -20.03 17.68
C THR A 39 -23.10 -20.07 19.20
N ASP A 40 -22.64 -21.13 19.87
CA ASP A 40 -22.77 -21.32 21.32
C ASP A 40 -21.90 -20.39 22.16
N ASP A 41 -20.74 -20.08 21.64
CA ASP A 41 -19.73 -19.23 22.28
C ASP A 41 -19.85 -17.77 21.84
N HIS A 42 -20.95 -17.43 21.16
CA HIS A 42 -21.27 -16.09 20.67
C HIS A 42 -20.31 -15.51 19.64
N THR A 43 -19.45 -16.35 19.05
CA THR A 43 -18.64 -16.00 17.89
C THR A 43 -19.56 -15.69 16.68
N PRO A 44 -19.44 -14.51 16.04
CA PRO A 44 -20.23 -14.14 14.87
C PRO A 44 -19.79 -14.83 13.56
N LEU A 45 -19.17 -16.01 13.65
CA LEU A 45 -18.56 -16.75 12.56
C LEU A 45 -18.63 -18.25 12.85
N GLU A 46 -19.08 -19.04 11.88
CA GLU A 46 -19.09 -20.51 11.95
C GLU A 46 -18.56 -21.08 10.62
N PHE A 47 -17.66 -22.06 10.68
CA PHE A 47 -17.19 -22.79 9.51
C PHE A 47 -17.97 -24.10 9.36
N SER A 48 -18.10 -24.63 8.15
CA SER A 48 -18.51 -26.02 7.98
C SER A 48 -17.77 -26.72 6.85
N LEU A 49 -17.64 -28.04 7.00
CA LEU A 49 -17.02 -28.94 6.05
C LEU A 49 -18.06 -29.96 5.60
N VAL A 50 -18.25 -30.07 4.29
CA VAL A 50 -19.10 -31.08 3.68
C VAL A 50 -18.25 -32.27 3.29
N LEU A 51 -18.65 -33.44 3.74
CA LEU A 51 -18.08 -34.73 3.41
C LEU A 51 -18.95 -35.35 2.32
N GLY A 52 -18.54 -35.13 1.06
CA GLY A 52 -19.24 -35.64 -0.10
C GLY A 52 -19.03 -37.13 -0.28
N ARG A 53 -20.06 -37.84 -0.75
CA ARG A 53 -19.95 -39.28 -1.05
C ARG A 53 -19.04 -39.60 -2.24
N THR A 54 -18.78 -38.62 -3.10
CA THR A 54 -17.99 -38.75 -4.33
C THR A 54 -16.50 -38.44 -4.16
N GLY A 55 -16.03 -38.10 -2.95
CA GLY A 55 -14.62 -37.78 -2.70
C GLY A 55 -14.34 -36.30 -2.45
N GLU A 56 -15.27 -35.42 -2.79
CA GLU A 56 -15.05 -33.97 -2.72
C GLU A 56 -15.35 -33.42 -1.32
N LEU A 57 -14.39 -32.66 -0.79
CA LEU A 57 -14.55 -31.89 0.43
C LEU A 57 -14.90 -30.45 0.06
N SER A 58 -16.02 -29.93 0.56
CA SER A 58 -16.42 -28.54 0.32
C SER A 58 -16.42 -27.74 1.63
N VAL A 59 -15.79 -26.57 1.60
CA VAL A 59 -15.75 -25.63 2.71
C VAL A 59 -16.89 -24.63 2.57
N ARG A 60 -17.55 -24.35 3.68
CA ARG A 60 -18.56 -23.29 3.81
C ARG A 60 -18.26 -22.48 5.05
N PHE A 61 -18.84 -21.29 5.15
CA PHE A 61 -18.86 -20.55 6.40
C PHE A 61 -20.09 -19.65 6.46
N ALA A 62 -20.46 -19.24 7.66
CA ALA A 62 -21.54 -18.31 7.91
C ALA A 62 -21.08 -17.20 8.87
N ILE A 63 -21.64 -16.01 8.72
CA ILE A 63 -21.35 -14.85 9.56
C ILE A 63 -22.62 -14.15 10.01
N GLU A 64 -22.57 -13.58 11.20
CA GLU A 64 -23.52 -12.59 11.65
C GLU A 64 -22.87 -11.21 11.61
N THR A 65 -23.49 -10.26 10.92
CA THR A 65 -22.92 -8.93 10.69
C THR A 65 -23.11 -8.03 11.92
N SER A 66 -22.13 -8.01 12.82
CA SER A 66 -22.17 -7.14 14.01
C SER A 66 -21.77 -5.69 13.71
N ALA A 67 -21.14 -5.42 12.55
CA ALA A 67 -20.77 -4.07 12.14
C ALA A 67 -21.99 -3.15 11.87
N LEU A 68 -23.09 -3.70 11.34
CA LEU A 68 -24.33 -2.96 11.07
C LEU A 68 -24.98 -2.48 12.37
N SER A 69 -24.96 -3.31 13.42
CA SER A 69 -25.46 -2.92 14.74
C SER A 69 -24.56 -1.89 15.44
N VAL A 70 -23.24 -1.94 15.23
CA VAL A 70 -22.28 -0.97 15.78
C VAL A 70 -22.37 0.39 15.09
N ALA A 71 -22.70 0.43 13.80
CA ALA A 71 -22.87 1.66 13.02
C ALA A 71 -24.24 2.34 13.21
N GLY A 72 -25.16 1.73 13.96
CA GLY A 72 -26.49 2.27 14.25
C GLY A 72 -27.52 2.12 13.12
N ASP A 73 -27.18 1.44 12.02
CA ASP A 73 -28.07 1.20 10.88
C ASP A 73 -28.36 -0.30 10.73
N CYS A 74 -29.47 -0.74 11.33
CA CYS A 74 -29.97 -2.12 11.25
C CYS A 74 -31.08 -2.28 10.20
N SER A 75 -31.17 -1.37 9.23
CA SER A 75 -32.28 -1.40 8.26
C SER A 75 -32.18 -2.58 7.29
N ILE A 76 -33.33 -3.07 6.82
CA ILE A 76 -33.41 -4.10 5.77
C ILE A 76 -32.64 -3.63 4.52
N ARG A 77 -32.74 -2.33 4.20
CA ARG A 77 -32.02 -1.70 3.10
C ARG A 77 -30.50 -1.79 3.26
N SER A 78 -29.97 -1.51 4.45
CA SER A 78 -28.53 -1.57 4.73
C SER A 78 -28.00 -3.01 4.65
N PHE A 79 -28.78 -3.97 5.14
CA PHE A 79 -28.46 -5.39 5.01
C PHE A 79 -28.46 -5.84 3.54
N ARG A 80 -29.48 -5.44 2.76
CA ARG A 80 -29.55 -5.70 1.32
C ARG A 80 -28.35 -5.14 0.55
N ASN A 81 -27.94 -3.90 0.86
CA ASN A 81 -26.74 -3.29 0.27
C ASN A 81 -25.46 -4.05 0.62
N THR A 82 -25.39 -4.60 1.84
CA THR A 82 -24.28 -5.46 2.27
C THR A 82 -24.25 -6.75 1.44
N LEU A 83 -25.39 -7.39 1.18
CA LEU A 83 -25.48 -8.58 0.31
C LEU A 83 -25.03 -8.28 -1.12
N LEU A 84 -25.42 -7.13 -1.67
CA LEU A 84 -24.96 -6.67 -2.99
C LEU A 84 -23.45 -6.44 -3.03
N ARG A 85 -22.87 -5.77 -2.03
CA ARG A 85 -21.42 -5.58 -1.95
C ARG A 85 -20.68 -6.92 -1.89
N LEU A 86 -21.15 -7.84 -1.05
CA LEU A 86 -20.56 -9.17 -0.89
C LEU A 86 -20.64 -9.99 -2.18
N SER A 87 -21.69 -9.83 -2.98
CA SER A 87 -21.82 -10.54 -4.26
C SER A 87 -20.88 -10.01 -5.35
N PHE A 88 -20.48 -8.73 -5.30
CA PHE A 88 -19.49 -8.16 -6.22
C PHE A 88 -18.04 -8.53 -5.86
N ALA A 89 -17.71 -8.57 -4.58
CA ALA A 89 -16.33 -8.76 -4.12
C ALA A 89 -15.85 -10.21 -4.21
N LEU A 90 -16.78 -11.17 -4.22
CA LEU A 90 -16.47 -12.55 -4.57
C LEU A 90 -16.78 -12.73 -6.07
N THR A 91 -15.93 -13.41 -6.85
CA THR A 91 -16.26 -13.77 -8.25
C THR A 91 -17.39 -14.81 -8.24
N MET A 92 -18.62 -14.35 -7.99
CA MET A 92 -19.83 -15.16 -7.80
C MET A 92 -20.28 -15.79 -9.12
N LYS A 93 -21.16 -16.80 -9.03
CA LYS A 93 -21.87 -17.29 -10.23
C LYS A 93 -22.64 -16.13 -10.89
N PRO A 94 -22.79 -16.11 -12.22
CA PRO A 94 -23.53 -15.08 -12.95
C PRO A 94 -25.02 -14.95 -12.54
N ASP A 95 -25.53 -15.94 -11.81
CA ASP A 95 -26.93 -16.07 -11.43
C ASP A 95 -27.18 -15.59 -9.98
N PHE A 96 -26.66 -14.42 -9.58
CA PHE A 96 -26.97 -13.83 -8.27
C PHE A 96 -28.28 -13.03 -8.33
N ASP A 97 -29.17 -13.26 -7.37
CA ASP A 97 -30.49 -12.64 -7.34
C ASP A 97 -30.99 -12.44 -5.91
N LEU A 98 -31.77 -11.38 -5.68
CA LEU A 98 -32.28 -11.01 -4.36
C LEU A 98 -33.82 -10.98 -4.28
N ASP A 99 -34.55 -11.41 -5.30
CA ASP A 99 -36.01 -11.31 -5.32
C ASP A 99 -36.65 -12.10 -4.18
N TRP A 100 -36.21 -13.35 -3.98
CA TRP A 100 -36.70 -14.16 -2.86
C TRP A 100 -36.18 -13.67 -1.51
N PHE A 101 -35.00 -13.02 -1.47
CA PHE A 101 -34.53 -12.36 -0.25
C PHE A 101 -35.46 -11.21 0.12
N ASP A 102 -35.85 -10.37 -0.83
CA ASP A 102 -36.71 -9.20 -0.60
C ASP A 102 -38.09 -9.64 -0.08
N VAL A 103 -38.69 -10.69 -0.69
CA VAL A 103 -39.94 -11.29 -0.19
C VAL A 103 -39.78 -11.87 1.22
N CYS A 104 -38.67 -12.56 1.51
CA CYS A 104 -38.42 -13.09 2.85
C CYS A 104 -38.20 -11.98 3.89
N ALA A 105 -37.47 -10.93 3.52
CA ALA A 105 -37.21 -9.80 4.42
C ALA A 105 -38.51 -9.09 4.80
N GLU A 106 -39.41 -8.86 3.84
CA GLU A 106 -40.71 -8.27 4.07
C GLU A 106 -41.62 -9.10 4.98
N GLU A 107 -41.61 -10.43 4.86
CA GLU A 107 -42.48 -11.31 5.67
C GLU A 107 -41.87 -11.64 7.03
N LEU A 108 -40.54 -11.72 7.15
CA LEU A 108 -39.89 -12.34 8.31
C LEU A 108 -39.13 -11.38 9.22
N LEU A 109 -38.79 -10.18 8.74
CA LEU A 109 -38.07 -9.17 9.53
C LEU A 109 -39.02 -8.10 10.04
N LEU A 110 -38.61 -7.41 11.09
CA LEU A 110 -39.28 -6.19 11.55
C LEU A 110 -39.06 -5.07 10.54
N ALA A 111 -40.11 -4.27 10.31
CA ALA A 111 -39.98 -3.07 9.50
C ALA A 111 -39.01 -2.08 10.15
N ASP A 112 -38.33 -1.27 9.35
CA ASP A 112 -37.31 -0.33 9.85
C ASP A 112 -37.84 0.68 10.87
N SER A 113 -39.14 0.98 10.83
CA SER A 113 -39.84 1.86 11.79
C SER A 113 -40.13 1.21 13.14
N GLN A 114 -40.00 -0.12 13.27
CA GLN A 114 -40.32 -0.86 14.48
C GLN A 114 -39.08 -1.02 15.36
N GLN A 115 -39.26 -0.80 16.66
CA GLN A 115 -38.18 -0.94 17.63
C GLN A 115 -37.85 -2.42 17.83
N ARG A 116 -36.57 -2.76 17.69
CA ARG A 116 -36.07 -4.11 17.91
C ARG A 116 -35.95 -4.40 19.40
N PRO A 117 -36.29 -5.60 19.86
CA PRO A 117 -36.13 -5.98 21.26
C PRO A 117 -34.65 -6.10 21.61
N GLU A 118 -34.30 -5.69 22.82
CA GLU A 118 -32.96 -5.87 23.38
C GLU A 118 -32.95 -7.04 24.38
N TYR A 119 -31.90 -7.86 24.34
CA TYR A 119 -31.65 -8.92 25.31
C TYR A 119 -30.32 -8.63 26.02
N MET A 120 -30.35 -8.51 27.35
CA MET A 120 -29.18 -8.12 28.17
C MET A 120 -28.50 -6.81 27.70
N GLY A 121 -29.30 -5.86 27.19
CA GLY A 121 -28.81 -4.57 26.68
C GLY A 121 -28.21 -4.62 25.27
N HIS A 122 -28.50 -5.66 24.49
CA HIS A 122 -27.97 -5.84 23.13
C HIS A 122 -29.07 -6.21 22.12
N PRO A 123 -28.98 -5.75 20.85
CA PRO A 123 -29.87 -6.19 19.78
C PRO A 123 -29.82 -7.71 19.59
N VAL A 124 -30.97 -8.34 19.36
CA VAL A 124 -31.07 -9.78 19.11
C VAL A 124 -30.82 -10.10 17.62
N SER A 125 -30.16 -11.21 17.34
CA SER A 125 -29.92 -11.71 15.97
C SER A 125 -31.23 -11.91 15.19
N GLU A 126 -31.36 -11.25 14.05
CA GLU A 126 -32.50 -11.41 13.13
C GLU A 126 -32.09 -12.12 11.83
N THR A 127 -30.84 -11.94 11.40
CA THR A 127 -30.30 -12.52 10.17
C THR A 127 -28.84 -12.95 10.31
N PHE A 128 -28.42 -13.86 9.43
CA PHE A 128 -27.01 -14.16 9.18
C PHE A 128 -26.81 -14.62 7.73
N ILE A 129 -25.56 -14.59 7.26
CA ILE A 129 -25.18 -14.84 5.86
C ILE A 129 -24.34 -16.10 5.79
N GLY A 130 -24.65 -17.01 4.86
CA GLY A 130 -23.85 -18.20 4.58
C GLY A 130 -23.22 -18.18 3.19
N PHE A 131 -22.04 -18.78 3.08
CA PHE A 131 -21.26 -18.90 1.86
C PHE A 131 -20.93 -20.36 1.60
N ASP A 132 -21.37 -20.88 0.45
CA ASP A 132 -20.98 -22.19 -0.06
C ASP A 132 -19.80 -22.03 -1.03
N CYS A 133 -18.56 -22.23 -0.58
CA CYS A 133 -17.37 -22.05 -1.41
C CYS A 133 -17.15 -23.29 -2.30
N THR A 134 -17.22 -23.13 -3.61
CA THR A 134 -16.78 -24.15 -4.59
C THR A 134 -15.33 -23.89 -5.00
N HIS A 135 -14.72 -24.73 -5.83
CA HIS A 135 -13.33 -24.54 -6.25
C HIS A 135 -13.09 -23.23 -7.04
N TYR A 136 -14.13 -22.61 -7.62
CA TYR A 136 -13.98 -21.43 -8.48
C TYR A 136 -14.98 -20.29 -8.20
N SER A 137 -16.00 -20.51 -7.38
CA SER A 137 -17.02 -19.49 -7.04
C SER A 137 -17.72 -19.82 -5.72
N ALA A 138 -18.41 -18.89 -5.05
CA ALA A 138 -19.35 -19.25 -3.98
C ALA A 138 -20.80 -18.99 -4.35
N ALA A 139 -21.70 -19.60 -3.57
CA ALA A 139 -23.12 -19.25 -3.53
C ALA A 139 -23.44 -18.61 -2.18
N LEU A 140 -24.23 -17.54 -2.21
CA LEU A 140 -24.63 -16.78 -1.02
C LEU A 140 -26.01 -17.26 -0.56
N LYS A 141 -26.19 -17.35 0.74
CA LYS A 141 -27.45 -17.69 1.40
C LYS A 141 -27.74 -16.71 2.52
N VAL A 142 -28.99 -16.39 2.72
CA VAL A 142 -29.44 -15.58 3.85
C VAL A 142 -30.32 -16.42 4.74
N TYR A 143 -30.10 -16.29 6.05
CA TYR A 143 -30.87 -16.93 7.09
C TYR A 143 -31.61 -15.86 7.87
N PHE A 144 -32.87 -16.12 8.19
CA PHE A 144 -33.80 -15.25 8.92
C PHE A 144 -34.26 -15.95 10.19
N MET A 145 -34.50 -15.18 11.25
CA MET A 145 -35.03 -15.66 12.54
C MET A 145 -36.43 -15.08 12.80
N PRO A 146 -37.51 -15.69 12.28
CA PRO A 146 -38.87 -15.12 12.33
C PRO A 146 -39.40 -14.88 13.76
N ARG A 147 -38.84 -15.59 14.75
CA ARG A 147 -39.23 -15.48 16.15
C ARG A 147 -39.15 -14.05 16.70
N ILE A 148 -38.25 -13.21 16.18
CA ILE A 148 -38.08 -11.83 16.66
C ILE A 148 -39.28 -10.99 16.26
N ARG A 149 -39.69 -11.08 14.99
CA ARG A 149 -40.92 -10.49 14.51
C ARG A 149 -42.14 -11.06 15.23
N ALA A 150 -42.23 -12.38 15.41
CA ALA A 150 -43.32 -13.02 16.14
C ALA A 150 -43.46 -12.48 17.58
N LEU A 151 -42.34 -12.28 18.26
CA LEU A 151 -42.31 -11.78 19.63
C LEU A 151 -42.90 -10.35 19.74
N VAL A 152 -42.54 -9.48 18.80
CA VAL A 152 -42.93 -8.06 18.77
C VAL A 152 -44.34 -7.87 18.21
N THR A 153 -44.67 -8.52 17.10
CA THR A 153 -45.94 -8.35 16.38
C THR A 153 -47.06 -9.27 16.88
N LYS A 154 -46.73 -10.28 17.70
CA LYS A 154 -47.63 -11.37 18.16
C LYS A 154 -48.19 -12.25 17.04
N GLU A 155 -47.65 -12.12 15.84
CA GLU A 155 -47.98 -12.95 14.69
C GLU A 155 -47.39 -14.36 14.83
N SER A 156 -48.14 -15.40 14.40
CA SER A 156 -47.66 -16.79 14.44
C SER A 156 -46.63 -17.03 13.33
N PRO A 157 -45.49 -17.69 13.64
CA PRO A 157 -44.53 -18.12 12.61
C PRO A 157 -45.15 -18.97 11.51
N GLU A 158 -46.14 -19.80 11.83
CA GLU A 158 -46.87 -20.65 10.87
C GLU A 158 -47.70 -19.82 9.87
N GLU A 159 -48.31 -18.73 10.32
CA GLU A 159 -49.04 -17.78 9.46
C GLU A 159 -48.08 -17.04 8.52
N MET A 160 -46.94 -16.57 9.04
CA MET A 160 -45.87 -15.98 8.22
C MET A 160 -45.38 -16.95 7.15
N MET A 161 -45.10 -18.21 7.52
CA MET A 161 -44.65 -19.22 6.56
C MET A 161 -45.68 -19.48 5.48
N THR A 162 -46.96 -19.55 5.86
CA THR A 162 -48.04 -19.80 4.90
C THR A 162 -48.12 -18.70 3.86
N ARG A 163 -48.10 -17.43 4.27
CA ARG A 163 -48.06 -16.31 3.32
C ARG A 163 -46.79 -16.30 2.47
N LEU A 164 -45.62 -16.49 3.10
CA LEU A 164 -44.34 -16.52 2.41
C LEU A 164 -44.32 -17.61 1.32
N THR A 165 -44.71 -18.84 1.66
CA THR A 165 -44.72 -19.94 0.69
C THR A 165 -45.72 -19.71 -0.42
N SER A 166 -46.85 -19.06 -0.15
CA SER A 166 -47.83 -18.73 -1.18
C SER A 166 -47.30 -17.66 -2.15
N ARG A 167 -46.66 -16.60 -1.63
CA ARG A 167 -45.99 -15.57 -2.44
C ARG A 167 -44.88 -16.13 -3.34
N LEU A 168 -44.23 -17.23 -2.92
CA LEU A 168 -43.16 -17.89 -3.66
C LEU A 168 -43.63 -19.06 -4.54
N GLY A 169 -44.94 -19.36 -4.57
CA GLY A 169 -45.50 -20.48 -5.35
C GLY A 169 -45.13 -21.87 -4.83
N LEU A 170 -45.00 -22.02 -3.51
CA LEU A 170 -44.57 -23.23 -2.81
C LEU A 170 -45.70 -23.86 -1.98
N ASP A 171 -46.96 -23.58 -2.32
CA ASP A 171 -48.14 -24.00 -1.55
C ASP A 171 -48.23 -25.52 -1.39
N LYS A 172 -47.94 -26.28 -2.45
CA LYS A 172 -48.01 -27.75 -2.44
C LYS A 172 -47.03 -28.39 -1.47
N PRO A 173 -45.69 -28.16 -1.57
CA PRO A 173 -44.76 -28.73 -0.61
C PRO A 173 -44.99 -28.20 0.82
N TRP A 174 -45.45 -26.95 0.98
CA TRP A 174 -45.82 -26.42 2.30
C TRP A 174 -47.03 -27.12 2.91
N ALA A 175 -48.10 -27.36 2.12
CA ALA A 175 -49.30 -28.05 2.57
C ALA A 175 -49.02 -29.49 3.06
N LYS A 176 -48.02 -30.16 2.48
CA LYS A 176 -47.58 -31.49 2.95
C LYS A 176 -46.93 -31.39 4.33
N ILE A 177 -46.10 -30.37 4.56
CA ILE A 177 -45.45 -30.13 5.87
C ILE A 177 -46.49 -29.75 6.92
N THR A 178 -47.40 -28.81 6.64
CA THR A 178 -48.41 -28.38 7.61
C THR A 178 -49.39 -29.50 7.99
N ARG A 179 -49.78 -30.35 7.03
CA ARG A 179 -50.58 -31.56 7.31
C ARG A 179 -49.84 -32.57 8.19
N PHE A 180 -48.53 -32.65 8.08
CA PHE A 180 -47.73 -33.49 8.97
C PHE A 180 -47.65 -32.88 10.37
N LEU A 181 -47.39 -31.57 10.46
CA LEU A 181 -47.30 -30.84 11.74
C LEU A 181 -48.64 -30.85 12.51
N SER A 182 -49.78 -30.87 11.81
CA SER A 182 -51.10 -30.95 12.45
C SER A 182 -51.39 -32.29 13.15
N ARG A 183 -50.50 -33.29 13.03
CA ARG A 183 -50.59 -34.57 13.75
C ARG A 183 -50.05 -34.51 15.17
N PHE A 184 -49.28 -33.47 15.50
CA PHE A 184 -48.75 -33.25 16.84
C PHE A 184 -49.78 -32.52 17.70
N LEU A 185 -49.74 -32.76 19.02
CA LEU A 185 -50.52 -31.98 19.96
C LEU A 185 -50.01 -30.51 19.99
N PRO A 186 -50.88 -29.53 20.27
CA PRO A 186 -50.47 -28.14 20.38
C PRO A 186 -49.32 -27.97 21.37
N GLY A 187 -48.18 -27.45 20.90
CA GLY A 187 -46.99 -27.20 21.71
C GLY A 187 -45.94 -28.33 21.73
N ASP A 188 -46.31 -29.56 21.36
CA ASP A 188 -45.44 -30.75 21.39
C ASP A 188 -44.69 -30.99 20.06
N GLY A 189 -45.13 -30.34 18.99
CA GLY A 189 -44.52 -30.46 17.67
C GLY A 189 -43.21 -29.67 17.51
N PRO A 190 -42.44 -29.96 16.43
CA PRO A 190 -41.29 -29.14 16.03
C PRO A 190 -41.69 -27.68 15.79
N LYS A 191 -40.86 -26.73 16.23
CA LYS A 191 -41.16 -25.28 16.14
C LYS A 191 -40.31 -24.59 15.08
N ILE A 192 -40.89 -23.74 14.25
CA ILE A 192 -40.16 -22.95 13.25
C ILE A 192 -39.16 -22.03 13.97
N ASP A 193 -37.92 -22.04 13.51
CA ASP A 193 -36.83 -21.31 14.16
C ASP A 193 -36.00 -20.47 13.19
N ILE A 194 -35.58 -21.06 12.08
CA ILE A 194 -34.78 -20.39 11.05
C ILE A 194 -35.42 -20.61 9.69
N VAL A 195 -35.37 -19.61 8.82
CA VAL A 195 -35.68 -19.75 7.40
C VAL A 195 -34.47 -19.35 6.61
N ALA A 196 -34.10 -20.11 5.58
CA ALA A 196 -32.98 -19.75 4.72
C ALA A 196 -33.35 -19.76 3.25
N VAL A 197 -32.75 -18.85 2.50
CA VAL A 197 -32.92 -18.71 1.06
C VAL A 197 -31.56 -18.62 0.38
N ASP A 198 -31.45 -19.17 -0.81
CA ASP A 198 -30.28 -18.99 -1.66
C ASP A 198 -30.46 -17.69 -2.47
N CYS A 199 -29.41 -16.90 -2.69
CA CYS A 199 -29.49 -15.67 -3.48
C CYS A 199 -29.25 -15.95 -4.96
N VAL A 200 -30.19 -16.67 -5.59
CA VAL A 200 -30.19 -17.10 -6.99
C VAL A 200 -31.58 -16.95 -7.62
N PRO A 201 -31.71 -16.86 -8.96
CA PRO A 201 -32.99 -16.67 -9.64
C PRO A 201 -34.05 -17.70 -9.25
N GLY A 202 -35.31 -17.27 -9.22
CA GLY A 202 -36.44 -18.03 -8.67
C GLY A 202 -36.55 -19.49 -9.13
N ALA A 203 -36.24 -19.80 -10.39
CA ALA A 203 -36.28 -21.18 -10.91
C ALA A 203 -35.21 -22.11 -10.29
N GLN A 204 -34.08 -21.56 -9.87
CA GLN A 204 -32.99 -22.31 -9.21
C GLN A 204 -33.07 -22.25 -7.69
N ASN A 205 -33.88 -21.31 -7.16
CA ASN A 205 -33.97 -21.00 -5.74
C ASN A 205 -34.64 -22.13 -4.93
N ARG A 206 -34.36 -22.12 -3.63
CA ARG A 206 -34.90 -23.04 -2.64
C ARG A 206 -35.05 -22.32 -1.31
N ILE A 207 -36.16 -22.58 -0.64
CA ILE A 207 -36.36 -22.15 0.74
C ILE A 207 -36.15 -23.34 1.68
N LYS A 208 -35.46 -23.10 2.79
CA LYS A 208 -35.23 -24.10 3.85
C LYS A 208 -35.88 -23.59 5.12
N ILE A 209 -36.86 -24.33 5.61
CA ILE A 209 -37.56 -23.99 6.86
C ILE A 209 -37.05 -24.94 7.93
N TYR A 210 -36.36 -24.39 8.92
CA TYR A 210 -35.73 -25.12 10.02
C TYR A 210 -36.67 -25.16 11.21
N PHE A 211 -36.83 -26.36 11.75
CA PHE A 211 -37.64 -26.68 12.90
C PHE A 211 -36.75 -27.15 14.04
N ARG A 212 -36.95 -26.53 15.21
CA ARG A 212 -36.30 -26.89 16.46
C ARG A 212 -37.11 -27.97 17.17
N THR A 213 -36.44 -29.04 17.59
CA THR A 213 -37.08 -30.23 18.17
C THR A 213 -36.13 -31.02 19.06
N ASP A 214 -36.65 -31.67 20.10
CA ASP A 214 -35.88 -32.59 20.92
C ASP A 214 -35.74 -33.95 20.24
N LEU A 215 -34.55 -34.17 19.66
CA LEU A 215 -34.17 -35.44 19.02
C LEU A 215 -33.62 -36.40 20.07
N LEU A 216 -34.54 -37.11 20.73
CA LEU A 216 -34.23 -38.03 21.84
C LEU A 216 -33.95 -39.46 21.37
N SER A 217 -34.42 -39.84 20.18
CA SER A 217 -34.22 -41.17 19.62
C SER A 217 -34.08 -41.11 18.11
N PHE A 218 -33.47 -42.15 17.53
CA PHE A 218 -33.43 -42.29 16.08
C PHE A 218 -34.82 -42.46 15.47
N SER A 219 -35.73 -43.19 16.12
CA SER A 219 -37.10 -43.40 15.62
C SER A 219 -37.87 -42.09 15.50
N HIS A 220 -37.73 -41.18 16.46
CA HIS A 220 -38.34 -39.86 16.40
C HIS A 220 -37.74 -39.03 15.24
N MET A 221 -36.41 -39.08 15.08
CA MET A 221 -35.73 -38.41 13.98
C MET A 221 -36.17 -38.96 12.61
N GLU A 222 -36.26 -40.27 12.45
CA GLU A 222 -36.72 -40.95 11.24
C GLU A 222 -38.16 -40.55 10.89
N TYR A 223 -39.03 -40.49 11.90
CA TYR A 223 -40.40 -40.02 11.74
C TYR A 223 -40.46 -38.58 11.20
N LEU A 224 -39.63 -37.68 11.72
CA LEU A 224 -39.56 -36.30 11.23
C LEU A 224 -38.95 -36.21 9.83
N LEU A 225 -37.81 -36.86 9.59
CA LEU A 225 -37.10 -36.83 8.30
C LEU A 225 -37.96 -37.34 7.13
N THR A 226 -38.89 -38.24 7.40
CA THR A 226 -39.76 -38.87 6.38
C THR A 226 -41.16 -38.22 6.31
N LEU A 227 -41.42 -37.16 7.10
CA LEU A 227 -42.76 -36.60 7.31
C LEU A 227 -43.79 -37.70 7.63
N GLY A 228 -43.44 -38.58 8.58
CA GLY A 228 -44.24 -39.72 9.01
C GLY A 228 -44.41 -40.78 7.92
N GLY A 229 -43.36 -41.03 7.13
CA GLY A 229 -43.38 -41.97 6.01
C GLY A 229 -44.01 -41.46 4.72
N SER A 230 -44.38 -40.17 4.64
CA SER A 230 -45.03 -39.59 3.45
C SER A 230 -44.07 -39.19 2.32
N LEU A 231 -42.76 -39.30 2.54
CA LEU A 231 -41.71 -39.07 1.55
C LEU A 231 -41.14 -40.41 1.05
N ALA A 232 -41.70 -40.95 -0.05
CA ALA A 232 -41.37 -42.27 -0.55
C ALA A 232 -39.90 -42.45 -1.02
N SER A 233 -39.23 -41.35 -1.36
CA SER A 233 -37.85 -41.33 -1.84
C SER A 233 -36.79 -41.04 -0.75
N ALA A 234 -37.22 -40.96 0.52
CA ALA A 234 -36.36 -40.64 1.65
C ALA A 234 -35.49 -41.85 2.07
N ASP A 235 -34.18 -41.77 1.84
CA ASP A 235 -33.19 -42.72 2.37
C ASP A 235 -32.51 -42.17 3.64
N VAL A 236 -32.84 -42.76 4.78
CA VAL A 236 -32.31 -42.36 6.11
C VAL A 236 -31.08 -43.18 6.55
N SER A 237 -30.51 -44.02 5.68
CA SER A 237 -29.37 -44.88 6.01
C SER A 237 -28.14 -44.10 6.49
N THR A 238 -27.78 -43.00 5.82
CA THR A 238 -26.69 -42.12 6.26
C THR A 238 -26.99 -41.49 7.63
N ALA A 239 -28.23 -41.09 7.88
CA ALA A 239 -28.61 -40.52 9.17
C ALA A 239 -28.47 -41.55 10.30
N ARG A 240 -28.83 -42.82 10.02
CA ARG A 240 -28.67 -43.94 10.97
C ARG A 240 -27.20 -44.22 11.28
N LEU A 241 -26.34 -44.19 10.26
CA LEU A 241 -24.89 -44.33 10.45
C LEU A 241 -24.32 -43.21 11.30
N LEU A 242 -24.67 -41.95 11.00
CA LEU A 242 -24.21 -40.79 11.77
C LEU A 242 -24.71 -40.84 13.22
N TRP A 243 -25.98 -41.18 13.44
CA TRP A 243 -26.53 -41.34 14.79
C TRP A 243 -25.79 -42.42 15.57
N THR A 244 -25.57 -43.58 14.96
CA THR A 244 -24.86 -44.70 15.60
C THR A 244 -23.43 -44.30 15.95
N ALA A 245 -22.73 -43.59 15.06
CA ALA A 245 -21.37 -43.13 15.32
C ALA A 245 -21.28 -42.16 16.51
N LEU A 246 -22.27 -41.30 16.70
CA LEU A 246 -22.27 -40.28 17.76
C LEU A 246 -22.83 -40.74 19.10
N THR A 247 -23.65 -41.79 19.12
CA THR A 247 -24.41 -42.22 20.31
C THR A 247 -24.14 -43.67 20.72
N ASP A 248 -23.36 -44.41 19.92
CA ASP A 248 -23.22 -45.87 20.00
C ASP A 248 -24.57 -46.63 20.01
N GLY A 249 -25.64 -46.00 19.50
CA GLY A 249 -26.99 -46.57 19.44
C GLY A 249 -27.83 -46.40 20.71
N THR A 250 -27.28 -45.88 21.80
CA THR A 250 -27.99 -45.65 23.07
C THR A 250 -28.11 -44.16 23.37
N PRO A 251 -29.31 -43.62 23.67
CA PRO A 251 -29.43 -42.22 24.07
C PRO A 251 -28.82 -42.01 25.45
N THR A 252 -27.62 -41.45 25.52
CA THR A 252 -27.03 -41.00 26.78
C THR A 252 -27.75 -39.74 27.25
N GLY A 253 -28.69 -39.93 28.16
CA GLY A 253 -29.35 -38.85 28.90
C GLY A 253 -28.36 -38.19 29.85
N SER A 254 -27.85 -37.01 29.49
CA SER A 254 -27.18 -36.12 30.43
C SER A 254 -27.53 -34.67 30.08
N SER A 255 -28.40 -34.08 30.89
CA SER A 255 -29.02 -32.77 30.72
C SER A 255 -28.12 -31.63 31.18
N ARG A 256 -27.08 -31.28 30.43
CA ARG A 256 -26.26 -30.09 30.77
C ARG A 256 -26.30 -28.93 29.79
N TYR A 257 -26.85 -29.08 28.58
CA TYR A 257 -26.77 -28.03 27.56
C TYR A 257 -28.09 -27.73 26.85
N PHE A 258 -28.32 -26.43 26.62
CA PHE A 258 -29.60 -25.78 26.32
C PHE A 258 -30.14 -25.93 24.88
N ARG A 259 -29.47 -26.64 23.96
CA ARG A 259 -29.90 -26.69 22.54
C ARG A 259 -30.50 -28.01 22.09
N SER A 260 -31.73 -27.93 21.61
CA SER A 260 -32.47 -28.95 20.87
C SER A 260 -31.97 -29.06 19.41
N GLY A 261 -32.17 -30.24 18.81
CA GLY A 261 -31.76 -30.51 17.43
C GLY A 261 -32.56 -29.68 16.42
N LEU A 262 -32.04 -29.62 15.18
CA LEU A 262 -32.74 -28.97 14.07
C LEU A 262 -33.02 -29.97 12.96
N ILE A 263 -34.18 -29.83 12.33
CA ILE A 263 -34.50 -30.45 11.05
C ILE A 263 -34.95 -29.35 10.12
N TYR A 264 -34.45 -29.32 8.88
CA TYR A 264 -35.07 -28.47 7.86
C TYR A 264 -35.79 -29.31 6.81
N TYR A 265 -36.79 -28.68 6.21
CA TYR A 265 -37.36 -29.09 4.93
C TYR A 265 -37.00 -28.07 3.85
N GLU A 266 -36.46 -28.54 2.73
CA GLU A 266 -36.07 -27.74 1.57
C GLU A 266 -37.15 -27.87 0.48
N LEU A 267 -37.83 -26.75 0.23
CA LEU A 267 -38.90 -26.63 -0.76
C LEU A 267 -38.33 -25.95 -2.02
N ARG A 268 -38.78 -26.40 -3.18
CA ARG A 268 -38.40 -25.85 -4.49
C ARG A 268 -39.63 -25.76 -5.40
N PRO A 269 -39.66 -24.82 -6.36
CA PRO A 269 -40.79 -24.70 -7.30
C PRO A 269 -40.94 -25.90 -8.24
N ASP A 270 -39.85 -26.64 -8.48
CA ASP A 270 -39.76 -27.72 -9.46
C ASP A 270 -40.22 -29.10 -8.92
N ARG A 271 -40.62 -29.20 -7.65
CA ARG A 271 -41.06 -30.47 -7.03
C ARG A 271 -42.11 -30.28 -5.94
N ASP A 272 -43.07 -31.20 -5.90
CA ASP A 272 -44.13 -31.22 -4.89
C ASP A 272 -43.64 -31.78 -3.53
N ASP A 273 -42.58 -32.59 -3.52
CA ASP A 273 -42.04 -33.20 -2.31
C ASP A 273 -40.81 -32.43 -1.76
N PRO A 274 -40.80 -32.06 -0.46
CA PRO A 274 -39.62 -31.46 0.16
C PRO A 274 -38.51 -32.49 0.35
N THR A 275 -37.27 -32.00 0.45
CA THR A 275 -36.14 -32.81 0.95
C THR A 275 -35.82 -32.42 2.38
N SER A 276 -35.36 -33.36 3.21
CA SER A 276 -35.10 -33.13 4.62
C SER A 276 -33.62 -33.22 4.97
N LYS A 277 -33.21 -32.50 6.02
CA LYS A 277 -31.87 -32.59 6.61
C LYS A 277 -31.96 -32.47 8.12
N VAL A 278 -31.21 -33.28 8.84
CA VAL A 278 -31.09 -33.22 10.30
C VAL A 278 -29.75 -32.63 10.72
N TYR A 279 -29.76 -31.89 11.84
CA TYR A 279 -28.62 -31.30 12.53
C TYR A 279 -28.59 -31.84 13.96
N LEU A 280 -27.57 -32.64 14.27
CA LEU A 280 -27.37 -33.25 15.58
C LEU A 280 -26.40 -32.38 16.41
N PRO A 281 -26.81 -31.86 17.57
CA PRO A 281 -25.93 -31.09 18.44
C PRO A 281 -24.94 -32.04 19.13
N VAL A 282 -23.73 -32.17 18.58
CA VAL A 282 -22.80 -33.25 18.95
C VAL A 282 -22.38 -33.24 20.42
N ARG A 283 -22.36 -32.04 21.04
CA ARG A 283 -22.01 -31.81 22.45
C ARG A 283 -23.01 -32.40 23.43
N ARG A 284 -24.21 -32.74 22.96
CA ARG A 284 -25.24 -33.42 23.75
C ARG A 284 -24.89 -34.90 23.97
N TYR A 285 -24.11 -35.49 23.07
CA TYR A 285 -23.85 -36.93 23.04
C TYR A 285 -22.43 -37.28 23.50
N LEU A 286 -21.47 -36.38 23.32
CA LEU A 286 -20.05 -36.62 23.58
C LEU A 286 -19.44 -35.46 24.39
N GLU A 287 -18.53 -35.78 25.31
CA GLU A 287 -18.05 -34.83 26.33
C GLU A 287 -17.03 -33.83 25.79
N ASN A 288 -16.21 -34.24 24.81
CA ASN A 288 -15.11 -33.44 24.29
C ASN A 288 -14.95 -33.56 22.77
N ASP A 289 -14.27 -32.56 22.16
CA ASP A 289 -14.07 -32.50 20.71
C ASP A 289 -13.17 -33.64 20.18
N LEU A 290 -12.36 -34.28 21.03
CA LEU A 290 -11.54 -35.43 20.65
C LEU A 290 -12.41 -36.67 20.44
N GLU A 291 -13.36 -36.95 21.33
CA GLU A 291 -14.35 -38.03 21.18
C GLU A 291 -15.25 -37.81 19.99
N ILE A 292 -15.69 -36.57 19.75
CA ILE A 292 -16.45 -36.19 18.55
C ILE A 292 -15.62 -36.50 17.31
N SER A 293 -14.36 -36.08 17.28
CA SER A 293 -13.47 -36.31 16.14
C SER A 293 -13.23 -37.80 15.87
N LYS A 294 -13.00 -38.60 16.92
CA LYS A 294 -12.85 -40.06 16.81
C LYS A 294 -14.15 -40.73 16.31
N SER A 295 -15.30 -40.22 16.73
CA SER A 295 -16.60 -40.73 16.28
C SER A 295 -16.85 -40.44 14.80
N ILE A 296 -16.47 -39.26 14.32
CA ILE A 296 -16.48 -38.92 12.89
C ILE A 296 -15.49 -39.80 12.11
N GLU A 297 -14.30 -40.05 12.65
CA GLU A 297 -13.27 -40.91 12.04
C GLU A 297 -13.77 -42.35 11.81
N ARG A 298 -14.63 -42.88 12.69
CA ARG A 298 -15.29 -44.20 12.53
C ARG A 298 -16.24 -44.28 11.33
N LEU A 299 -16.70 -43.15 10.78
CA LEU A 299 -17.50 -43.15 9.55
C LEU A 299 -16.66 -43.62 8.34
N GLY A 300 -15.34 -43.57 8.44
CA GLY A 300 -14.38 -44.23 7.55
C GLY A 300 -14.40 -43.71 6.11
N SER A 301 -13.86 -44.53 5.19
CA SER A 301 -13.74 -44.20 3.76
C SER A 301 -15.07 -44.00 3.04
N ARG A 302 -16.20 -44.41 3.65
CA ARG A 302 -17.55 -44.30 3.06
C ARG A 302 -17.97 -42.84 2.81
N PHE A 303 -17.34 -41.88 3.49
CA PHE A 303 -17.59 -40.44 3.36
C PHE A 303 -16.30 -39.62 3.16
N SER A 304 -15.22 -40.23 2.68
CA SER A 304 -13.92 -39.54 2.44
C SER A 304 -13.39 -38.79 3.68
N VAL A 305 -13.68 -39.34 4.85
CA VAL A 305 -13.16 -38.81 6.11
C VAL A 305 -11.63 -38.99 6.10
N PRO A 306 -10.84 -37.94 6.38
CA PRO A 306 -9.40 -38.10 6.52
C PRO A 306 -9.08 -39.18 7.55
N ALA A 307 -8.16 -40.10 7.24
CA ALA A 307 -7.79 -41.23 8.10
C ALA A 307 -7.15 -40.84 9.45
N ALA A 308 -6.89 -39.54 9.63
CA ALA A 308 -6.40 -38.92 10.86
C ALA A 308 -7.24 -37.66 11.17
N TYR A 309 -8.58 -37.76 11.11
CA TYR A 309 -9.48 -36.61 11.24
C TYR A 309 -9.29 -35.89 12.58
N SER A 310 -9.06 -36.64 13.66
CA SER A 310 -8.75 -36.08 14.98
C SER A 310 -7.45 -35.24 14.98
N CYS A 311 -6.41 -35.70 14.29
CA CYS A 311 -5.17 -34.93 14.09
C CYS A 311 -5.40 -33.69 13.23
N PHE A 312 -6.20 -33.82 12.17
CA PHE A 312 -6.58 -32.71 11.30
C PHE A 312 -7.34 -31.61 12.08
N ALA A 313 -8.36 -32.00 12.85
CA ALA A 313 -9.12 -31.07 13.68
C ALA A 313 -8.21 -30.38 14.71
N GLN A 314 -7.30 -31.13 15.36
CA GLN A 314 -6.35 -30.57 16.32
C GLN A 314 -5.37 -29.57 15.69
N THR A 315 -5.00 -29.78 14.42
CA THR A 315 -4.11 -28.88 13.67
C THR A 315 -4.80 -27.55 13.36
N ILE A 316 -6.07 -27.59 12.99
CA ILE A 316 -6.85 -26.37 12.67
C ILE A 316 -7.21 -25.60 13.93
N PHE A 317 -7.64 -26.29 14.98
CA PHE A 317 -8.11 -25.69 16.23
C PHE A 317 -7.05 -25.85 17.32
N SER A 318 -5.87 -25.27 17.06
CA SER A 318 -4.67 -25.44 17.90
C SER A 318 -4.63 -24.56 19.14
N HIS A 319 -5.61 -23.68 19.34
CA HIS A 319 -5.67 -22.80 20.52
C HIS A 319 -5.91 -23.56 21.83
N ARG A 320 -6.43 -24.80 21.77
CA ARG A 320 -6.53 -25.72 22.91
C ARG A 320 -6.48 -27.18 22.46
N ALA A 321 -6.25 -28.10 23.40
CA ALA A 321 -6.38 -29.53 23.14
C ALA A 321 -7.87 -29.92 22.93
N LEU A 322 -8.13 -30.81 21.99
CA LEU A 322 -9.49 -31.30 21.72
C LEU A 322 -10.08 -32.11 22.88
N SER A 323 -9.24 -32.70 23.73
CA SER A 323 -9.66 -33.46 24.91
C SER A 323 -10.13 -32.58 26.07
N THR A 324 -9.88 -31.27 26.04
CA THR A 324 -10.16 -30.37 27.17
C THR A 324 -11.65 -30.16 27.42
N ARG A 325 -12.42 -29.92 26.36
CA ARG A 325 -13.87 -29.67 26.38
C ARG A 325 -14.47 -29.83 24.99
N SER A 326 -15.79 -29.95 24.92
CA SER A 326 -16.54 -29.75 23.68
C SER A 326 -16.81 -28.25 23.46
N GLY A 327 -16.90 -27.80 22.21
CA GLY A 327 -16.95 -26.36 21.93
C GLY A 327 -16.53 -25.95 20.53
N ILE A 328 -15.73 -26.78 19.86
CA ILE A 328 -15.34 -26.56 18.47
C ILE A 328 -16.43 -27.12 17.56
N HIS A 329 -16.76 -28.40 17.65
CA HIS A 329 -17.83 -28.99 16.84
C HIS A 329 -19.19 -28.57 17.40
N THR A 330 -20.01 -27.88 16.60
CA THR A 330 -21.35 -27.43 16.99
C THR A 330 -22.40 -28.46 16.59
N TYR A 331 -22.43 -28.82 15.30
CA TYR A 331 -23.38 -29.78 14.74
C TYR A 331 -22.73 -30.76 13.76
N ALA A 332 -23.27 -31.96 13.71
CA ALA A 332 -23.06 -32.91 12.62
C ALA A 332 -24.40 -33.19 11.94
N CYS A 333 -24.43 -33.09 10.61
CA CYS A 333 -25.68 -33.04 9.86
C CYS A 333 -25.70 -34.05 8.73
N CYS A 334 -26.88 -34.56 8.42
CA CYS A 334 -27.09 -35.51 7.34
C CYS A 334 -28.28 -35.08 6.47
N THR A 335 -28.06 -35.00 5.16
CA THR A 335 -29.13 -34.73 4.19
C THR A 335 -29.77 -36.04 3.75
N VAL A 336 -31.10 -36.07 3.63
CA VAL A 336 -31.86 -37.22 3.13
C VAL A 336 -32.15 -37.00 1.65
N LYS A 337 -31.57 -37.86 0.80
CA LYS A 337 -31.71 -37.81 -0.67
C LYS A 337 -31.77 -39.25 -1.22
N PRO A 338 -32.35 -39.46 -2.42
CA PRO A 338 -32.31 -40.75 -3.09
C PRO A 338 -30.87 -41.28 -3.21
N GLY A 339 -30.62 -42.52 -2.75
CA GLY A 339 -29.30 -43.15 -2.75
C GLY A 339 -28.39 -42.80 -1.57
N GLY A 340 -28.85 -41.96 -0.63
CA GLY A 340 -28.24 -41.53 0.64
C GLY A 340 -27.37 -40.26 0.50
N GLY A 341 -27.49 -39.31 1.44
CA GLY A 341 -26.91 -37.96 1.27
C GLY A 341 -25.56 -37.69 1.95
N ASP A 342 -25.13 -36.43 1.86
CA ASP A 342 -23.84 -35.93 2.38
C ASP A 342 -23.90 -35.63 3.88
N ILE A 343 -22.73 -35.70 4.52
CA ILE A 343 -22.53 -35.28 5.90
C ILE A 343 -21.94 -33.87 5.92
N SER A 344 -22.42 -33.00 6.81
CA SER A 344 -21.84 -31.66 7.03
C SER A 344 -21.48 -31.49 8.50
N LEU A 345 -20.25 -31.08 8.77
CA LEU A 345 -19.73 -30.81 10.10
C LEU A 345 -19.57 -29.31 10.28
N TYR A 346 -20.06 -28.77 11.40
CA TYR A 346 -20.03 -27.35 11.71
C TYR A 346 -19.08 -27.08 12.88
N TYR A 347 -18.31 -26.00 12.77
CA TYR A 347 -17.23 -25.65 13.67
C TYR A 347 -17.33 -24.19 14.11
N SER A 348 -17.32 -23.96 15.42
CA SER A 348 -16.99 -22.64 15.97
C SER A 348 -15.46 -22.49 16.02
N PRO A 349 -14.91 -21.36 15.54
CA PRO A 349 -13.50 -21.04 15.74
C PRO A 349 -13.18 -20.67 17.19
N GLU A 350 -14.20 -20.51 18.06
CA GLU A 350 -14.04 -20.06 19.45
C GLU A 350 -13.26 -18.74 19.52
N ALA A 351 -13.66 -17.72 18.76
CA ALA A 351 -12.87 -16.48 18.58
C ALA A 351 -12.64 -15.71 19.89
N PHE A 352 -13.53 -15.88 20.86
CA PHE A 352 -13.45 -15.25 22.18
C PHE A 352 -12.94 -16.18 23.29
N ALA A 353 -12.43 -17.37 22.92
CA ALA A 353 -11.83 -18.29 23.89
C ALA A 353 -10.67 -17.60 24.65
N PRO A 354 -10.59 -17.75 25.98
CA PRO A 354 -9.49 -17.21 26.77
C PRO A 354 -8.11 -17.61 26.25
N GLU A 355 -8.00 -18.80 25.66
CA GLU A 355 -6.76 -19.32 25.10
C GLU A 355 -6.30 -18.54 23.85
N ARG A 356 -7.16 -17.74 23.22
CA ARG A 356 -6.84 -16.89 22.06
C ARG A 356 -6.41 -15.46 22.41
N THR A 357 -6.72 -14.96 23.61
CA THR A 357 -6.35 -13.60 24.05
C THR A 357 -4.93 -13.51 24.59
N VAL A 358 -4.29 -14.64 24.92
CA VAL A 358 -2.93 -14.68 25.47
C VAL A 358 -1.84 -14.42 24.40
N GLY A 359 -2.20 -14.28 23.11
CA GLY A 359 -1.25 -14.22 21.99
C GLY A 359 -1.31 -13.01 21.03
N LEU A 360 -1.97 -11.90 21.38
CA LEU A 360 -2.08 -10.71 20.50
C LEU A 360 -0.78 -9.87 20.45
N HIS A 361 0.30 -10.49 19.98
CA HIS A 361 1.50 -9.86 19.42
C HIS A 361 1.83 -10.57 18.09
N GLY A 362 1.15 -10.20 17.00
CA GLY A 362 1.41 -10.78 15.68
C GLY A 362 0.45 -10.31 14.59
N SER A 363 0.98 -9.59 13.60
CA SER A 363 0.37 -8.94 12.43
C SER A 363 -0.40 -9.85 11.45
N PHE A 364 -1.43 -9.34 10.72
CA PHE A 364 -1.63 -9.40 9.23
C PHE A 364 -3.10 -9.05 8.77
N ARG A 365 -3.32 -7.95 8.00
CA ARG A 365 -4.60 -7.50 7.33
C ARG A 365 -4.45 -7.26 5.80
N ARG A 366 -5.52 -7.41 4.96
CA ARG A 366 -5.81 -6.80 3.60
C ARG A 366 -7.06 -7.41 2.89
N SER A 367 -7.63 -6.74 1.88
CA SER A 367 -9.06 -6.53 1.52
C SER A 367 -9.51 -6.65 -0.07
N PHE A 368 -10.62 -6.05 -0.67
CA PHE A 368 -10.98 -5.89 -2.15
C PHE A 368 -11.26 -4.47 -2.78
N GLY A 369 -11.07 -4.26 -4.12
CA GLY A 369 -11.31 -3.04 -4.96
C GLY A 369 -11.75 -3.14 -6.47
N PRO A 370 -11.90 -2.03 -7.26
CA PRO A 370 -12.54 -1.95 -8.59
C PRO A 370 -12.22 -3.05 -9.62
N SER A 371 -13.22 -3.37 -10.44
CA SER A 371 -13.32 -4.60 -11.22
C SER A 371 -12.84 -4.52 -12.69
N SER A 372 -12.64 -3.33 -13.29
CA SER A 372 -12.10 -3.21 -14.67
C SER A 372 -11.43 -1.86 -14.98
N ALA A 373 -10.58 -1.81 -16.02
CA ALA A 373 -9.92 -0.59 -16.48
C ALA A 373 -10.86 0.38 -17.24
N ALA A 374 -11.91 -0.13 -17.89
CA ALA A 374 -12.89 0.69 -18.62
C ALA A 374 -13.77 1.52 -17.66
N ASP A 375 -14.13 0.94 -16.51
CA ASP A 375 -14.88 1.66 -15.46
C ASP A 375 -14.05 2.82 -14.89
N ALA A 376 -12.75 2.58 -14.67
CA ALA A 376 -11.83 3.61 -14.19
C ALA A 376 -11.73 4.79 -15.16
N GLN A 377 -11.67 4.53 -16.48
CA GLN A 377 -11.64 5.56 -17.52
C GLN A 377 -12.91 6.42 -17.52
N ASN A 378 -14.09 5.81 -17.38
CA ASN A 378 -15.36 6.54 -17.35
C ASN A 378 -15.51 7.41 -16.09
N ILE A 379 -15.13 6.88 -14.92
CA ILE A 379 -15.14 7.62 -13.65
C ILE A 379 -14.20 8.84 -13.75
N ALA A 380 -12.99 8.64 -14.29
CA ALA A 380 -12.04 9.72 -14.53
C ALA A 380 -12.63 10.80 -15.47
N ALA A 381 -13.28 10.40 -16.57
CA ALA A 381 -13.91 11.32 -17.51
C ALA A 381 -15.02 12.17 -16.88
N LEU A 382 -15.88 11.55 -16.07
CA LEU A 382 -16.92 12.27 -15.33
C LEU A 382 -16.32 13.25 -14.33
N TRP A 383 -15.31 12.81 -13.55
CA TRP A 383 -14.66 13.70 -12.59
C TRP A 383 -13.97 14.89 -13.26
N VAL A 384 -13.25 14.69 -14.37
CA VAL A 384 -12.59 15.79 -15.11
C VAL A 384 -13.61 16.79 -15.66
N ARG A 385 -14.79 16.33 -16.08
CA ARG A 385 -15.87 17.21 -16.53
C ARG A 385 -16.40 18.08 -15.39
N GLU A 386 -16.64 17.51 -14.20
CA GLU A 386 -17.07 18.27 -13.03
C GLU A 386 -15.98 19.25 -12.56
N TRP A 387 -14.71 18.81 -12.58
CA TRP A 387 -13.55 19.67 -12.31
C TRP A 387 -13.48 20.87 -13.27
N ALA A 388 -13.75 20.66 -14.57
CA ALA A 388 -13.76 21.73 -15.55
C ALA A 388 -14.86 22.78 -15.28
N LEU A 389 -16.05 22.34 -14.82
CA LEU A 389 -17.14 23.24 -14.44
C LEU A 389 -16.75 24.08 -13.22
N LEU A 390 -16.10 23.46 -12.24
CA LEU A 390 -15.58 24.12 -11.06
C LEU A 390 -14.57 25.22 -11.42
N MET A 391 -13.56 24.89 -12.23
CA MET A 391 -12.51 25.84 -12.65
C MET A 391 -13.05 27.02 -13.47
N ASN A 392 -14.29 26.92 -13.96
CA ASN A 392 -14.97 28.00 -14.67
C ASN A 392 -16.03 28.75 -13.84
N GLY A 393 -16.13 28.45 -12.54
CA GLY A 393 -17.02 29.15 -11.60
C GLY A 393 -18.49 28.78 -11.73
N TYR A 394 -18.82 27.64 -12.34
CA TYR A 394 -20.21 27.18 -12.55
C TYR A 394 -20.76 26.34 -11.39
N GLN A 395 -19.92 25.83 -10.47
CA GLN A 395 -20.33 25.00 -9.32
C GLN A 395 -19.41 25.21 -8.08
N ASP A 396 -19.88 24.77 -6.91
CA ASP A 396 -19.09 24.69 -5.67
C ASP A 396 -18.10 23.50 -5.71
N ALA A 397 -16.84 23.77 -5.34
CA ALA A 397 -15.73 22.83 -5.34
C ALA A 397 -15.92 21.60 -4.43
N SER A 398 -16.85 21.72 -3.48
CA SER A 398 -16.93 20.82 -2.36
C SER A 398 -17.32 19.38 -2.73
N SER A 399 -17.99 19.14 -3.86
CA SER A 399 -18.39 17.77 -4.26
C SER A 399 -17.23 16.95 -4.85
N CYS A 400 -16.26 17.60 -5.51
CA CYS A 400 -15.20 16.96 -6.30
C CYS A 400 -13.97 16.54 -5.49
N LEU A 401 -13.82 17.07 -4.27
CA LEU A 401 -12.64 16.90 -3.42
C LEU A 401 -12.97 16.10 -2.16
N ALA A 402 -12.12 15.12 -1.85
CA ALA A 402 -12.21 14.38 -0.60
C ALA A 402 -11.95 15.31 0.60
N PRO A 403 -12.51 15.05 1.80
CA PRO A 403 -12.27 15.89 2.98
C PRO A 403 -10.79 16.03 3.33
N ASP A 404 -10.02 14.95 3.18
CA ASP A 404 -8.59 14.83 3.42
C ASP A 404 -7.75 14.98 2.14
N CYS A 405 -8.29 15.67 1.11
CA CYS A 405 -7.57 15.82 -0.15
C CYS A 405 -6.27 16.62 0.02
N CYS A 406 -5.33 16.37 -0.88
CA CYS A 406 -4.10 17.11 -1.00
C CYS A 406 -3.94 17.70 -2.40
N LEU A 407 -3.50 18.96 -2.47
CA LEU A 407 -3.07 19.62 -3.71
C LEU A 407 -1.58 19.89 -3.64
N ARG A 408 -0.83 19.42 -4.65
CA ARG A 408 0.52 19.87 -4.93
C ARG A 408 0.51 20.73 -6.18
N ASP A 409 0.72 22.03 -6.00
CA ASP A 409 0.68 23.01 -7.08
C ASP A 409 2.10 23.38 -7.49
N LEU A 410 2.45 23.07 -8.74
CA LEU A 410 3.70 23.43 -9.39
C LEU A 410 3.43 24.50 -10.45
N LEU A 411 3.17 25.72 -9.97
CA LEU A 411 3.07 26.96 -10.74
C LEU A 411 1.78 27.15 -11.56
N VAL A 412 0.66 26.55 -11.15
CA VAL A 412 -0.63 26.74 -11.83
C VAL A 412 -1.47 27.81 -11.15
N PHE A 413 -1.56 27.75 -9.82
CA PHE A 413 -2.37 28.67 -9.02
C PHE A 413 -1.52 29.59 -8.14
N SER A 414 -0.21 29.42 -8.15
CA SER A 414 0.72 30.18 -7.31
C SER A 414 2.08 30.38 -7.98
N SER A 415 2.82 31.38 -7.54
CA SER A 415 4.14 31.74 -8.08
C SER A 415 5.29 30.89 -7.53
N THR A 416 5.00 29.88 -6.72
CA THR A 416 5.98 28.96 -6.12
C THR A 416 5.34 27.58 -5.97
N PHE A 417 6.14 26.57 -5.63
CA PHE A 417 5.57 25.25 -5.31
C PHE A 417 4.84 25.33 -3.98
N ARG A 418 3.61 24.80 -3.93
CA ARG A 418 2.78 24.71 -2.73
C ARG A 418 2.29 23.29 -2.53
N MET A 419 2.15 22.89 -1.27
CA MET A 419 1.46 21.65 -0.90
C MET A 419 0.44 21.95 0.19
N LEU A 420 -0.82 21.68 -0.12
CA LEU A 420 -1.95 21.97 0.73
C LEU A 420 -2.67 20.67 1.08
N GLU A 421 -2.95 20.49 2.36
CA GLU A 421 -3.72 19.36 2.90
C GLU A 421 -5.03 19.85 3.51
N GLY A 422 -6.11 19.15 3.18
CA GLY A 422 -7.45 19.43 3.65
C GLY A 422 -8.25 20.28 2.65
N LYS A 423 -9.48 19.83 2.43
CA LYS A 423 -10.42 20.40 1.46
C LYS A 423 -10.56 21.92 1.54
N ASP A 424 -10.73 22.48 2.73
CA ASP A 424 -10.97 23.93 2.89
C ASP A 424 -9.79 24.77 2.41
N LYS A 425 -8.56 24.35 2.71
CA LYS A 425 -7.34 25.04 2.25
C LYS A 425 -7.20 24.95 0.73
N VAL A 426 -7.47 23.79 0.17
CA VAL A 426 -7.43 23.56 -1.29
C VAL A 426 -8.47 24.43 -2.00
N VAL A 427 -9.72 24.42 -1.54
CA VAL A 427 -10.81 25.23 -2.12
C VAL A 427 -10.50 26.72 -2.03
N HIS A 428 -10.01 27.18 -0.87
CA HIS A 428 -9.60 28.58 -0.69
C HIS A 428 -8.50 28.98 -1.68
N HIS A 429 -7.47 28.15 -1.83
CA HIS A 429 -6.36 28.38 -2.76
C HIS A 429 -6.86 28.49 -4.21
N LEU A 430 -7.66 27.53 -4.66
CA LEU A 430 -8.23 27.50 -6.01
C LEU A 430 -9.09 28.74 -6.31
N HIS A 431 -9.92 29.19 -5.36
CA HIS A 431 -10.72 30.40 -5.53
C HIS A 431 -9.90 31.68 -5.48
N SER A 432 -8.87 31.74 -4.64
CA SER A 432 -8.03 32.93 -4.49
C SER A 432 -7.24 33.30 -5.75
N ALA A 433 -6.93 32.30 -6.60
CA ALA A 433 -6.21 32.53 -7.84
C ALA A 433 -7.06 33.23 -8.93
N ALA A 434 -8.39 33.13 -8.87
CA ALA A 434 -9.33 33.77 -9.79
C ALA A 434 -9.04 33.56 -11.30
N ARG A 435 -8.46 32.41 -11.68
CA ARG A 435 -8.15 32.04 -13.08
C ARG A 435 -9.28 31.23 -13.71
N ARG A 436 -9.42 31.32 -15.03
CA ARG A 436 -10.33 30.48 -15.83
C ARG A 436 -9.52 29.59 -16.78
N PHE A 437 -9.89 28.33 -16.83
CA PHE A 437 -9.22 27.32 -17.64
C PHE A 437 -10.22 26.65 -18.58
N TYR A 438 -9.74 26.20 -19.73
CA TYR A 438 -10.54 25.56 -20.76
C TYR A 438 -9.78 24.40 -21.43
N ASN A 439 -10.45 23.69 -22.34
CA ASN A 439 -9.90 22.56 -23.10
C ASN A 439 -9.36 21.38 -22.25
N PHE A 440 -10.06 21.06 -21.16
CA PHE A 440 -9.76 19.89 -20.32
C PHE A 440 -9.84 18.58 -21.11
N THR A 441 -8.72 17.86 -21.20
CA THR A 441 -8.59 16.60 -21.93
C THR A 441 -7.88 15.57 -21.09
N ILE A 442 -8.42 14.35 -20.99
CA ILE A 442 -7.72 13.24 -20.33
C ILE A 442 -6.60 12.74 -21.24
N LEU A 443 -5.38 12.72 -20.70
CA LEU A 443 -4.21 12.14 -21.34
C LEU A 443 -4.16 10.62 -21.09
N SER A 444 -3.52 9.88 -21.98
CA SER A 444 -3.59 8.41 -22.02
C SER A 444 -3.22 7.69 -20.71
N HIS A 445 -3.82 6.49 -20.53
CA HIS A 445 -3.65 5.54 -19.41
C HIS A 445 -4.18 6.02 -18.06
N VAL A 446 -5.49 5.92 -17.86
CA VAL A 446 -6.07 5.89 -16.51
C VAL A 446 -5.74 4.54 -15.89
N THR A 447 -4.99 4.58 -14.79
CA THR A 447 -4.57 3.39 -14.05
C THR A 447 -5.49 3.21 -12.85
N PHE A 448 -5.96 1.98 -12.69
CA PHE A 448 -6.69 1.58 -11.50
C PHE A 448 -5.75 0.80 -10.58
N LYS A 449 -5.68 1.20 -9.30
CA LYS A 449 -4.84 0.56 -8.29
C LYS A 449 -5.61 0.35 -6.99
N ALA A 450 -5.82 -0.92 -6.63
CA ALA A 450 -6.22 -1.31 -5.28
C ALA A 450 -4.97 -1.22 -4.36
N VAL A 451 -4.84 -0.15 -3.57
CA VAL A 451 -3.65 0.09 -2.71
C VAL A 451 -3.76 -0.67 -1.40
N THR A 452 -4.92 -0.52 -0.78
CA THR A 452 -5.51 -1.51 0.09
C THR A 452 -6.88 -1.72 -0.51
N ASP A 453 -7.84 -1.98 0.33
CA ASP A 453 -9.02 -2.60 -0.16
C ASP A 453 -10.22 -2.28 0.75
N ALA A 454 -10.02 -1.25 1.56
CA ALA A 454 -10.99 -0.19 1.73
C ALA A 454 -10.57 1.08 0.95
N MET A 455 -9.49 1.03 0.14
CA MET A 455 -8.93 2.20 -0.54
C MET A 455 -8.58 1.89 -2.00
N HIS A 456 -9.44 2.40 -2.89
CA HIS A 456 -9.35 2.25 -4.33
C HIS A 456 -8.90 3.54 -4.94
N LEU A 457 -7.85 3.47 -5.76
CA LEU A 457 -7.32 4.63 -6.43
C LEU A 457 -7.52 4.51 -7.93
N ILE A 458 -8.08 5.57 -8.52
CA ILE A 458 -8.03 5.79 -9.96
C ILE A 458 -7.05 6.94 -10.16
N GLN A 459 -5.92 6.66 -10.80
CA GLN A 459 -4.94 7.68 -11.13
C GLN A 459 -4.97 7.95 -12.64
N GLY A 460 -5.16 9.20 -13.01
CA GLY A 460 -5.19 9.64 -14.39
C GLY A 460 -4.44 10.96 -14.58
N ARG A 461 -4.22 11.29 -15.85
CA ARG A 461 -3.60 12.55 -16.27
C ARG A 461 -4.59 13.37 -17.06
N MET A 462 -4.54 14.68 -16.88
CA MET A 462 -5.31 15.62 -17.70
C MET A 462 -4.44 16.77 -18.16
N HIS A 463 -4.81 17.32 -19.29
CA HIS A 463 -4.28 18.53 -19.88
C HIS A 463 -5.37 19.61 -19.88
N PHE A 464 -4.98 20.86 -19.68
CA PHE A 464 -5.87 22.01 -19.76
C PHE A 464 -5.04 23.27 -20.03
N GLU A 465 -5.70 24.36 -20.37
CA GLU A 465 -5.03 25.60 -20.75
C GLU A 465 -5.84 26.83 -20.35
N ASP A 466 -5.17 27.98 -20.35
CA ASP A 466 -5.81 29.30 -20.32
C ASP A 466 -5.23 30.15 -21.46
N ASP A 467 -5.48 31.45 -21.46
CA ASP A 467 -5.00 32.35 -22.52
C ASP A 467 -3.47 32.47 -22.57
N PHE A 468 -2.77 32.08 -21.50
CA PHE A 468 -1.35 32.33 -21.32
C PHE A 468 -0.50 31.07 -21.45
N ALA A 469 -0.99 29.94 -20.97
CA ALA A 469 -0.19 28.74 -20.83
C ALA A 469 -1.00 27.46 -20.95
N THR A 470 -0.25 26.37 -20.98
CA THR A 470 -0.71 24.99 -20.99
C THR A 470 -0.26 24.32 -19.71
N TYR A 471 -1.11 23.42 -19.21
CA TYR A 471 -0.95 22.80 -17.90
C TYR A 471 -1.24 21.31 -17.99
N ASN A 472 -0.50 20.54 -17.19
CA ASN A 472 -0.79 19.14 -16.94
C ASN A 472 -1.20 18.96 -15.49
N ALA A 473 -2.01 17.94 -15.23
CA ALA A 473 -2.30 17.51 -13.88
C ALA A 473 -2.35 15.98 -13.79
N VAL A 474 -1.91 15.47 -12.65
CA VAL A 474 -2.12 14.08 -12.25
C VAL A 474 -3.15 14.09 -11.12
N PHE A 475 -4.28 13.44 -11.33
CA PHE A 475 -5.31 13.29 -10.31
C PHE A 475 -5.33 11.85 -9.82
N THR A 476 -5.55 11.68 -8.52
CA THR A 476 -5.74 10.40 -7.86
C THR A 476 -7.07 10.47 -7.13
N LEU A 477 -8.08 9.81 -7.69
CA LEU A 477 -9.40 9.71 -7.10
C LEU A 477 -9.40 8.57 -6.08
N SER A 478 -10.07 8.79 -4.96
CA SER A 478 -10.41 7.74 -4.01
C SER A 478 -11.92 7.71 -3.79
N ALA A 479 -12.42 6.54 -3.43
CA ALA A 479 -13.76 6.38 -2.91
C ALA A 479 -13.64 5.73 -1.53
N SER A 480 -14.33 6.30 -0.53
CA SER A 480 -14.68 5.52 0.66
C SER A 480 -15.59 4.37 0.22
N THR A 481 -15.64 3.27 0.98
CA THR A 481 -16.22 1.98 0.57
C THR A 481 -17.65 1.99 0.02
N ASN A 482 -18.35 3.13 -0.03
CA ASN A 482 -19.61 3.42 -0.77
C ASN A 482 -19.83 4.94 -1.10
N GLY A 483 -18.78 5.79 -1.11
CA GLY A 483 -18.89 7.23 -1.39
C GLY A 483 -18.65 7.60 -2.86
N PRO A 484 -19.00 8.83 -3.31
CA PRO A 484 -18.64 9.30 -4.65
C PRO A 484 -17.12 9.27 -4.82
N TRP A 485 -16.64 9.07 -6.06
CA TRP A 485 -15.22 9.21 -6.37
C TRP A 485 -14.84 10.68 -6.27
N GLN A 486 -13.94 10.96 -5.34
CA GLN A 486 -13.47 12.30 -5.07
C GLN A 486 -11.96 12.34 -5.23
N CYS A 487 -11.43 13.50 -5.61
CA CYS A 487 -10.00 13.66 -5.72
C CYS A 487 -9.38 13.68 -4.32
N TRP A 488 -8.50 12.72 -4.07
CA TRP A 488 -7.74 12.59 -2.84
C TRP A 488 -6.35 13.20 -2.98
N ALA A 489 -5.69 13.07 -4.14
CA ALA A 489 -4.45 13.77 -4.43
C ALA A 489 -4.47 14.37 -5.83
N LEU A 490 -4.12 15.65 -5.93
CA LEU A 490 -4.02 16.39 -7.18
C LEU A 490 -2.63 17.01 -7.29
N LEU A 491 -1.93 16.72 -8.37
CA LEU A 491 -0.72 17.44 -8.79
C LEU A 491 -1.09 18.32 -9.98
N THR A 492 -0.85 19.63 -9.91
CA THR A 492 -0.99 20.56 -11.04
C THR A 492 0.36 21.12 -11.43
N ILE A 493 0.63 21.21 -12.73
CA ILE A 493 1.96 21.53 -13.27
C ILE A 493 1.80 22.51 -14.43
N LEU A 494 2.56 23.60 -14.39
CA LEU A 494 2.78 24.44 -15.56
C LEU A 494 3.63 23.67 -16.59
N ASP A 495 3.03 23.34 -17.73
CA ASP A 495 3.67 22.55 -18.77
C ASP A 495 4.50 23.41 -19.71
N GLY A 496 3.95 24.57 -20.11
CA GLY A 496 4.62 25.55 -20.94
C GLY A 496 3.76 26.77 -21.27
N LEU A 497 4.41 27.88 -21.64
CA LEU A 497 3.74 29.11 -22.05
C LEU A 497 3.34 29.06 -23.53
N LYS A 498 2.18 29.63 -23.88
CA LYS A 498 1.74 29.79 -25.27
C LYS A 498 2.61 30.84 -25.95
N HIS A 499 3.01 30.59 -27.20
CA HIS A 499 3.93 31.47 -27.94
C HIS A 499 3.40 32.91 -28.09
N SER A 500 2.07 33.11 -28.18
CA SER A 500 1.43 34.43 -28.20
C SER A 500 1.64 35.24 -26.93
N SER A 501 1.87 34.55 -25.82
CA SER A 501 1.85 35.08 -24.47
C SER A 501 3.26 35.45 -23.97
N ILE A 502 4.29 34.99 -24.69
CA ILE A 502 5.69 35.39 -24.49
C ILE A 502 5.88 36.79 -25.12
N PRO A 503 6.10 37.86 -24.33
CA PRO A 503 6.16 39.21 -24.87
C PRO A 503 7.29 39.36 -25.90
N ARG A 504 7.00 39.96 -27.07
CA ARG A 504 8.04 40.34 -28.05
C ARG A 504 9.09 41.27 -27.44
N SER A 505 8.74 41.99 -26.37
CA SER A 505 9.59 42.89 -25.59
C SER A 505 10.59 42.19 -24.65
N LEU A 506 10.58 40.86 -24.51
CA LEU A 506 11.74 40.12 -23.98
C LEU A 506 13.02 40.37 -24.79
N ARG A 507 12.90 41.01 -25.96
CA ARG A 507 14.01 41.52 -26.76
C ARG A 507 14.57 42.89 -26.31
N SER A 508 13.89 43.60 -25.39
CA SER A 508 14.33 44.87 -24.81
C SER A 508 15.21 44.60 -23.59
N ARG A 509 16.53 44.73 -23.77
CA ARG A 509 17.56 44.21 -22.87
C ARG A 509 17.97 45.24 -21.81
N SER A 510 17.92 44.87 -20.53
CA SER A 510 18.57 45.60 -19.43
C SER A 510 20.01 45.12 -19.16
N ALA A 511 20.32 43.85 -19.48
CA ALA A 511 21.65 43.25 -19.31
C ALA A 511 22.09 42.43 -20.54
N PRO A 512 23.41 42.15 -20.73
CA PRO A 512 23.93 41.35 -21.83
C PRO A 512 23.43 39.90 -21.85
N PHE A 513 23.27 39.30 -20.66
CA PHE A 513 22.71 37.97 -20.44
C PHE A 513 21.39 38.06 -19.67
N ASP A 514 20.48 37.13 -19.93
CA ASP A 514 19.25 37.02 -19.15
C ASP A 514 19.53 36.28 -17.85
N THR A 515 20.34 35.21 -17.92
CA THR A 515 20.69 34.40 -16.76
C THR A 515 22.15 33.95 -16.81
N VAL A 516 22.85 34.07 -15.68
CA VAL A 516 24.15 33.41 -15.48
C VAL A 516 23.97 32.26 -14.49
N ILE A 517 24.56 31.11 -14.81
CA ILE A 517 24.46 29.88 -14.01
C ILE A 517 25.87 29.50 -13.51
N ILE A 518 26.02 29.29 -12.21
CA ILE A 518 27.29 28.91 -11.59
C ILE A 518 27.31 27.40 -11.37
N GLY A 519 28.15 26.69 -12.12
CA GLY A 519 28.36 25.24 -12.09
C GLY A 519 27.82 24.54 -13.35
N ALA A 520 28.70 23.84 -14.09
CA ALA A 520 28.34 23.01 -15.24
C ALA A 520 28.18 21.52 -14.84
N GLY A 521 27.55 21.27 -13.70
CA GLY A 521 27.09 19.94 -13.31
C GLY A 521 25.73 19.60 -13.94
N GLN A 522 25.15 18.46 -13.55
CA GLN A 522 23.86 18.03 -14.12
C GLN A 522 22.72 19.05 -13.93
N ALA A 523 22.70 19.79 -12.82
CA ALA A 523 21.68 20.78 -12.54
C ALA A 523 21.84 22.03 -13.43
N GLY A 524 23.06 22.58 -13.51
CA GLY A 524 23.32 23.79 -14.28
C GLY A 524 23.14 23.58 -15.78
N LEU A 525 23.59 22.45 -16.31
CA LEU A 525 23.41 22.11 -17.73
C LEU A 525 21.92 21.88 -18.08
N ALA A 526 21.17 21.18 -17.24
CA ALA A 526 19.74 21.00 -17.46
C ALA A 526 18.98 22.33 -17.45
N THR A 527 19.27 23.21 -16.48
CA THR A 527 18.68 24.55 -16.40
C THR A 527 19.06 25.41 -17.60
N ALA A 528 20.33 25.37 -18.03
CA ALA A 528 20.79 26.11 -19.21
C ALA A 528 20.05 25.68 -20.48
N ALA A 529 19.90 24.36 -20.68
CA ALA A 529 19.20 23.83 -21.84
C ALA A 529 17.72 24.25 -21.88
N GLN A 530 17.03 24.21 -20.74
CA GLN A 530 15.63 24.62 -20.63
C GLN A 530 15.45 26.12 -20.91
N LEU A 531 16.26 26.97 -20.27
CA LEU A 531 16.22 28.43 -20.48
C LEU A 531 16.56 28.82 -21.93
N GLN A 532 17.57 28.19 -22.53
CA GLN A 532 17.94 28.44 -23.92
C GLN A 532 16.81 28.01 -24.89
N GLN A 533 16.13 26.90 -24.61
CA GLN A 533 14.99 26.45 -25.42
C GLN A 533 13.81 27.44 -25.35
N LEU A 534 13.69 28.19 -24.26
CA LEU A 534 12.76 29.31 -24.10
C LEU A 534 13.26 30.62 -24.74
N GLY A 535 14.40 30.61 -25.43
CA GLY A 535 14.96 31.74 -26.15
C GLY A 535 15.78 32.71 -25.28
N MET A 536 16.11 32.33 -24.05
CA MET A 536 16.89 33.16 -23.13
C MET A 536 18.39 33.06 -23.41
N LYS A 537 19.10 34.17 -23.20
CA LYS A 537 20.56 34.23 -23.26
C LYS A 537 21.16 33.78 -21.95
N VAL A 538 21.80 32.62 -21.97
CA VAL A 538 22.34 31.97 -20.79
C VAL A 538 23.85 31.80 -20.92
N CYS A 539 24.58 32.01 -19.84
CA CYS A 539 25.99 31.63 -19.75
C CYS A 539 26.21 30.78 -18.49
N VAL A 540 26.88 29.63 -18.65
CA VAL A 540 27.24 28.74 -17.56
C VAL A 540 28.72 28.89 -17.23
N ILE A 541 29.04 29.09 -15.96
CA ILE A 541 30.40 29.24 -15.46
C ILE A 541 30.84 27.96 -14.77
N GLU A 542 31.99 27.43 -15.15
CA GLU A 542 32.57 26.21 -14.59
C GLU A 542 34.04 26.42 -14.22
N ARG A 543 34.36 26.23 -12.94
CA ARG A 543 35.73 26.39 -12.43
C ARG A 543 36.69 25.32 -12.96
N ASN A 544 36.19 24.11 -13.21
CA ASN A 544 37.01 23.03 -13.73
C ASN A 544 37.31 23.26 -15.21
N SER A 545 38.42 22.72 -15.69
CA SER A 545 38.78 22.80 -17.11
C SER A 545 37.90 21.96 -18.03
N ARG A 546 37.03 21.13 -17.46
CA ARG A 546 36.12 20.24 -18.16
C ARG A 546 34.78 20.16 -17.45
N VAL A 547 33.73 20.00 -18.23
CA VAL A 547 32.37 19.81 -17.75
C VAL A 547 32.23 18.44 -17.06
N GLY A 548 31.37 18.36 -16.03
CA GLY A 548 31.13 17.15 -15.25
C GLY A 548 32.23 16.82 -14.22
N GLY A 549 33.06 17.79 -13.82
CA GLY A 549 34.21 17.62 -12.92
C GLY A 549 33.98 16.68 -11.72
N PRO A 550 32.96 16.88 -10.87
CA PRO A 550 32.70 16.01 -9.72
C PRO A 550 32.47 14.52 -10.04
N TRP A 551 32.06 14.18 -11.27
CA TRP A 551 31.95 12.79 -11.74
C TRP A 551 33.29 12.22 -12.22
N ARG A 552 34.20 13.08 -12.71
CA ARG A 552 35.54 12.70 -13.17
C ARG A 552 36.54 12.55 -12.03
N ASP A 553 36.42 13.44 -11.05
CA ASP A 553 37.41 13.61 -9.99
C ASP A 553 37.18 12.67 -8.80
N ARG A 554 36.13 11.85 -8.79
CA ARG A 554 35.94 10.84 -7.75
C ARG A 554 36.68 9.55 -8.10
N TYR A 555 36.71 8.63 -7.14
CA TYR A 555 37.39 7.34 -7.27
C TYR A 555 36.88 6.56 -8.51
N GLU A 556 37.80 5.87 -9.19
CA GLU A 556 37.57 5.21 -10.49
C GLU A 556 36.42 4.19 -10.49
N SER A 557 36.14 3.54 -9.36
CA SER A 557 35.09 2.53 -9.23
C SER A 557 33.67 3.10 -9.06
N LEU A 558 33.50 4.43 -9.06
CA LEU A 558 32.18 5.04 -8.91
C LEU A 558 31.27 4.72 -10.10
N GLN A 559 30.06 4.27 -9.81
CA GLN A 559 29.01 4.01 -10.79
C GLN A 559 27.66 4.49 -10.26
N PHE A 560 26.63 4.48 -11.11
CA PHE A 560 25.28 4.82 -10.69
C PHE A 560 24.71 3.88 -9.62
N ASN A 561 23.96 4.48 -8.70
CA ASN A 561 23.17 3.75 -7.71
C ASN A 561 21.77 3.38 -8.24
N THR A 562 21.29 4.10 -9.24
CA THR A 562 19.96 3.95 -9.88
C THR A 562 20.11 3.63 -11.36
N PRO A 563 19.10 3.01 -12.00
CA PRO A 563 19.13 2.74 -13.43
C PRO A 563 19.35 4.00 -14.27
N LYS A 564 20.02 3.86 -15.43
CA LYS A 564 20.28 4.96 -16.37
C LYS A 564 18.98 5.63 -16.84
N ASP A 565 17.93 4.87 -17.04
CA ASP A 565 16.64 5.36 -17.55
C ASP A 565 15.92 6.26 -16.54
N PHE A 566 16.10 6.01 -15.23
CA PHE A 566 15.67 6.93 -14.18
C PHE A 566 16.47 8.25 -14.18
N SER A 567 17.68 8.23 -14.74
CA SER A 567 18.72 9.25 -14.53
C SER A 567 19.03 10.08 -15.79
N HIS A 568 18.20 10.03 -16.83
CA HIS A 568 18.38 10.84 -18.03
C HIS A 568 18.42 12.36 -17.78
N LEU A 569 19.06 13.09 -18.70
CA LEU A 569 18.98 14.54 -18.83
C LEU A 569 17.91 14.96 -19.85
N PRO A 570 17.39 16.19 -19.78
CA PRO A 570 16.43 16.67 -20.77
C PRO A 570 17.09 16.75 -22.17
N TYR A 571 16.32 16.51 -23.23
CA TYR A 571 16.71 16.64 -24.66
C TYR A 571 17.80 15.69 -25.19
N PHE A 572 18.70 15.18 -24.35
CA PHE A 572 19.76 14.26 -24.77
C PHE A 572 19.90 13.11 -23.75
N PRO A 573 19.04 12.07 -23.87
CA PRO A 573 19.06 10.93 -22.96
C PRO A 573 20.36 10.13 -23.10
N PHE A 574 20.60 9.23 -22.14
CA PHE A 574 21.72 8.30 -22.23
C PHE A 574 21.46 7.26 -23.33
N PRO A 575 22.50 6.79 -24.03
CA PRO A 575 22.36 5.74 -25.05
C PRO A 575 21.67 4.47 -24.53
N GLU A 576 20.97 3.78 -25.43
CA GLU A 576 20.23 2.56 -25.10
C GLU A 576 21.16 1.39 -24.75
N ASP A 577 22.28 1.27 -25.46
CA ASP A 577 23.28 0.21 -25.35
C ASP A 577 24.20 0.31 -24.12
N TRP A 578 24.09 1.40 -23.36
CA TRP A 578 24.86 1.56 -22.13
C TRP A 578 24.44 0.56 -21.05
N PRO A 579 25.38 0.13 -20.19
CA PRO A 579 25.04 -0.64 -19.00
C PRO A 579 23.99 0.09 -18.16
N MET A 580 23.08 -0.65 -17.53
CA MET A 580 22.02 -0.10 -16.66
C MET A 580 22.59 0.83 -15.57
N PHE A 581 23.79 0.53 -15.06
CA PHE A 581 24.51 1.35 -14.08
C PHE A 581 25.84 1.82 -14.69
N PRO A 582 25.83 2.91 -15.47
CA PRO A 582 27.05 3.39 -16.12
C PRO A 582 28.07 3.88 -15.08
N ALA A 583 29.36 3.73 -15.42
CA ALA A 583 30.46 4.25 -14.63
C ALA A 583 30.48 5.79 -14.66
N ALA A 584 30.94 6.42 -13.58
CA ALA A 584 30.96 7.88 -13.44
C ALA A 584 31.70 8.61 -14.56
N ARG A 585 32.79 8.02 -15.09
CA ARG A 585 33.53 8.58 -16.23
C ARG A 585 32.70 8.63 -17.52
N VAL A 586 31.93 7.57 -17.79
CA VAL A 586 31.04 7.48 -18.95
C VAL A 586 29.95 8.55 -18.87
N VAL A 587 29.40 8.76 -17.67
CA VAL A 587 28.42 9.82 -17.39
C VAL A 587 29.05 11.20 -17.55
N ALA A 588 30.27 11.40 -17.06
CA ALA A 588 30.97 12.67 -17.22
C ALA A 588 31.22 13.00 -18.70
N ASP A 589 31.59 12.02 -19.52
CA ASP A 589 31.75 12.19 -20.97
C ASP A 589 30.42 12.55 -21.65
N HIS A 590 29.29 12.00 -21.17
CA HIS A 590 27.95 12.45 -21.61
C HIS A 590 27.72 13.91 -21.30
N LEU A 591 27.99 14.33 -20.05
CA LEU A 591 27.81 15.70 -19.58
C LEU A 591 28.66 16.70 -20.37
N GLU A 592 29.84 16.31 -20.83
CA GLU A 592 30.72 17.17 -21.64
C GLU A 592 30.26 17.29 -23.09
N ARG A 593 29.67 16.23 -23.67
CA ARG A 593 29.06 16.28 -25.01
C ARG A 593 27.74 17.05 -25.01
N TYR A 594 27.00 17.01 -23.91
CA TYR A 594 25.70 17.65 -23.75
C TYR A 594 25.66 19.13 -24.19
N PRO A 595 26.53 20.04 -23.67
CA PRO A 595 26.55 21.43 -24.11
C PRO A 595 27.04 21.60 -25.55
N GLN A 596 27.84 20.68 -26.09
CA GLN A 596 28.29 20.75 -27.49
C GLN A 596 27.14 20.43 -28.46
N ILE A 597 26.35 19.41 -28.14
CA ILE A 597 25.20 18.97 -28.94
C ILE A 597 24.08 20.00 -28.88
N LEU A 598 23.79 20.53 -27.68
CA LEU A 598 22.73 21.52 -27.48
C LEU A 598 23.21 22.96 -27.67
N ARG A 599 24.49 23.17 -28.02
CA ARG A 599 25.13 24.48 -28.24
C ARG A 599 24.96 25.45 -27.06
N LEU A 600 25.17 24.96 -25.84
CA LEU A 600 25.11 25.77 -24.62
C LEU A 600 26.43 26.54 -24.43
N ASP A 601 26.33 27.81 -24.04
CA ASP A 601 27.49 28.65 -23.73
C ASP A 601 28.04 28.32 -22.34
N VAL A 602 29.14 27.55 -22.30
CA VAL A 602 29.83 27.14 -21.07
C VAL A 602 31.26 27.68 -21.04
N LEU A 603 31.56 28.54 -20.06
CA LEU A 603 32.90 29.05 -19.78
C LEU A 603 33.56 28.18 -18.72
N THR A 604 34.42 27.25 -19.17
CA THR A 604 35.23 26.40 -18.30
C THR A 604 36.48 27.13 -17.78
N SER A 605 37.21 26.51 -16.86
CA SER A 605 38.42 27.08 -16.23
C SER A 605 38.19 28.48 -15.63
N THR A 606 36.96 28.78 -15.22
CA THR A 606 36.55 30.12 -14.80
C THR A 606 35.88 30.05 -13.43
N GLU A 607 36.47 30.70 -12.44
CA GLU A 607 35.97 30.77 -11.08
C GLU A 607 35.14 32.04 -10.88
N THR A 608 34.01 31.91 -10.16
CA THR A 608 33.24 33.06 -9.69
C THR A 608 33.84 33.55 -8.39
N VAL A 609 34.45 34.73 -8.43
CA VAL A 609 35.11 35.33 -7.27
C VAL A 609 34.09 36.06 -6.40
N HIS A 610 33.15 36.77 -7.03
CA HIS A 610 32.16 37.58 -6.33
C HIS A 610 30.93 37.84 -7.20
N ALA A 611 29.75 37.94 -6.60
CA ALA A 611 28.52 38.38 -7.27
C ALA A 611 27.73 39.39 -6.44
N ASP A 612 27.51 40.58 -7.01
CA ASP A 612 26.80 41.70 -6.39
C ASP A 612 25.47 41.95 -7.12
N TYR A 613 24.39 42.20 -6.37
CA TYR A 613 23.10 42.58 -6.96
C TYR A 613 22.83 44.07 -6.83
N ASN A 614 22.51 44.72 -7.95
CA ASN A 614 22.10 46.12 -7.97
C ASN A 614 20.57 46.24 -8.03
N GLU A 615 19.96 46.61 -6.89
CA GLU A 615 18.51 46.79 -6.75
C GLU A 615 17.93 47.81 -7.73
N GLY A 616 18.59 48.97 -7.89
CA GLY A 616 18.10 50.05 -8.75
C GLY A 616 18.11 49.70 -10.24
N LYS A 617 19.03 48.85 -10.68
CA LYS A 617 19.12 48.36 -12.07
C LYS A 617 18.46 47.00 -12.28
N LYS A 618 18.07 46.32 -11.22
CA LYS A 618 17.65 44.91 -11.21
C LYS A 618 18.61 43.97 -11.98
N THR A 619 19.91 44.09 -11.71
CA THR A 619 20.94 43.32 -12.42
C THR A 619 22.05 42.84 -11.49
N TRP A 620 22.55 41.64 -11.77
CA TRP A 620 23.75 41.07 -11.18
C TRP A 620 25.00 41.58 -11.88
N THR A 621 26.05 41.79 -11.09
CA THR A 621 27.42 42.00 -11.55
C THR A 621 28.27 40.85 -11.00
N ILE A 622 28.70 39.95 -11.87
CA ILE A 622 29.42 38.73 -11.52
C ILE A 622 30.88 38.87 -11.93
N ARG A 623 31.78 38.93 -10.95
CA ARG A 623 33.23 38.99 -11.14
C ARG A 623 33.79 37.58 -11.27
N LEU A 624 34.47 37.34 -12.37
CA LEU A 624 35.01 36.06 -12.76
C LEU A 624 36.53 36.14 -12.88
N GLN A 625 37.21 35.04 -12.57
CA GLN A 625 38.63 34.86 -12.79
C GLN A 625 38.86 33.59 -13.61
N HIS A 626 39.48 33.75 -14.78
CA HIS A 626 39.94 32.60 -15.56
C HIS A 626 41.22 32.02 -14.95
N LYS A 627 41.50 30.75 -15.23
CA LYS A 627 42.66 30.02 -14.69
C LYS A 627 44.02 30.64 -15.06
N ASP A 628 44.09 31.43 -16.12
CA ASP A 628 45.29 32.21 -16.48
C ASP A 628 45.50 33.47 -15.62
N GLY A 629 44.60 33.72 -14.66
CA GLY A 629 44.62 34.86 -13.75
C GLY A 629 43.86 36.08 -14.28
N SER A 630 43.42 36.09 -15.54
CA SER A 630 42.63 37.19 -16.11
C SER A 630 41.29 37.32 -15.41
N GLN A 631 40.87 38.56 -15.16
CA GLN A 631 39.61 38.87 -14.50
C GLN A 631 38.70 39.64 -15.45
N PHE A 632 37.41 39.30 -15.41
CA PHE A 632 36.38 39.96 -16.21
C PHE A 632 35.04 39.88 -15.49
N THR A 633 34.07 40.64 -15.97
CA THR A 633 32.76 40.77 -15.34
C THR A 633 31.66 40.45 -16.33
N LEU A 634 30.67 39.68 -15.89
CA LEU A 634 29.42 39.49 -16.60
C LEU A 634 28.28 40.22 -15.88
N SER A 635 27.27 40.63 -16.64
CA SER A 635 26.04 41.18 -16.09
C SER A 635 24.83 40.37 -16.56
N ALA A 636 23.91 40.10 -15.64
CA ALA A 636 22.72 39.30 -15.92
C ALA A 636 21.51 39.77 -15.10
N SER A 637 20.29 39.48 -15.59
CA SER A 637 19.07 39.75 -14.82
C SER A 637 18.87 38.75 -13.69
N HIS A 638 19.22 37.47 -13.90
CA HIS A 638 19.09 36.41 -12.91
C HIS A 638 20.40 35.66 -12.69
N LEU A 639 20.59 35.15 -11.48
CA LEU A 639 21.70 34.30 -11.09
C LEU A 639 21.17 32.95 -10.58
N VAL A 640 21.68 31.84 -11.12
CA VAL A 640 21.37 30.48 -10.65
C VAL A 640 22.63 29.84 -10.09
N VAL A 641 22.59 29.43 -8.83
CA VAL A 641 23.66 28.65 -8.19
C VAL A 641 23.36 27.16 -8.36
N ALA A 642 24.21 26.44 -9.09
CA ALA A 642 24.03 25.04 -9.48
C ALA A 642 25.25 24.16 -9.18
N THR A 643 25.91 24.42 -8.05
CA THR A 643 27.17 23.79 -7.61
C THR A 643 27.01 22.37 -7.01
N GLY A 644 25.82 21.77 -7.09
CA GLY A 644 25.60 20.35 -6.77
C GLY A 644 25.26 20.05 -5.31
N VAL A 645 25.74 18.92 -4.78
CA VAL A 645 25.49 18.48 -3.38
C VAL A 645 25.99 19.50 -2.36
N ASP A 646 26.98 20.29 -2.78
CA ASP A 646 27.60 21.39 -2.06
C ASP A 646 26.61 22.48 -1.62
N ILE A 647 25.49 22.65 -2.33
CA ILE A 647 24.41 23.59 -1.96
C ILE A 647 23.66 23.14 -0.68
N LEU A 648 23.61 21.83 -0.42
CA LEU A 648 22.77 21.24 0.64
C LEU A 648 23.54 20.57 1.77
N GLY A 649 24.80 20.21 1.54
CA GLY A 649 25.68 19.56 2.53
C GLY A 649 26.92 20.36 2.87
N GLY A 650 27.08 21.52 2.25
CA GLY A 650 28.23 22.38 2.39
C GLY A 650 29.44 22.00 1.53
N GLN A 651 30.33 22.97 1.29
CA GLN A 651 31.51 22.79 0.42
C GLN A 651 32.69 22.14 1.14
N LYS A 652 32.71 22.20 2.47
CA LYS A 652 33.88 21.82 3.26
C LYS A 652 33.79 20.36 3.72
N PRO A 653 34.74 19.49 3.32
CA PRO A 653 34.78 18.11 3.77
C PRO A 653 34.86 18.00 5.29
N LYS A 654 34.04 17.13 5.90
CA LYS A 654 33.97 16.96 7.35
C LYS A 654 35.13 16.09 7.83
N MET A 655 36.26 16.70 8.17
CA MET A 655 37.41 16.02 8.75
C MET A 655 37.39 16.11 10.29
N PRO A 656 37.89 15.11 11.03
CA PRO A 656 38.18 15.29 12.46
C PRO A 656 39.23 16.39 12.65
N GLN A 657 39.19 17.08 13.80
CA GLN A 657 40.10 18.20 14.02
C GLN A 657 41.57 17.76 14.05
N PRO A 658 42.52 18.57 13.55
CA PRO A 658 43.94 18.21 13.47
C PRO A 658 44.58 17.68 14.77
N PRO A 659 44.26 18.18 15.98
CA PRO A 659 44.80 17.63 17.23
C PRO A 659 44.48 16.15 17.42
N VAL A 660 43.32 15.69 16.94
CA VAL A 660 42.89 14.29 17.04
C VAL A 660 43.73 13.38 16.12
N LEU A 661 44.23 13.90 15.00
CA LEU A 661 45.07 13.17 14.04
C LEU A 661 46.58 13.35 14.26
N SER A 662 46.99 14.29 15.12
CA SER A 662 48.38 14.73 15.29
C SER A 662 49.38 13.61 15.59
N ASN A 663 48.93 12.53 16.23
CA ASN A 663 49.77 11.39 16.58
C ASN A 663 49.91 10.35 15.45
N PHE A 664 49.03 10.34 14.44
CA PHE A 664 49.07 9.35 13.35
C PHE A 664 50.11 9.74 12.29
N ARG A 665 51.06 8.84 12.00
CA ARG A 665 52.15 9.11 11.04
C ARG A 665 51.88 8.61 9.62
N GLY A 666 50.78 7.88 9.41
CA GLY A 666 50.36 7.43 8.09
C GLY A 666 49.62 8.52 7.30
N GLN A 667 49.10 8.15 6.13
CA GLN A 667 48.35 9.09 5.28
C GLN A 667 46.90 9.22 5.77
N ALA A 668 46.41 10.44 5.97
CA ALA A 668 45.02 10.72 6.33
C ALA A 668 44.39 11.67 5.30
N MET A 669 43.23 11.30 4.73
CA MET A 669 42.56 12.13 3.72
C MET A 669 41.04 11.95 3.73
N HIS A 670 40.31 12.92 3.17
CA HIS A 670 38.88 12.75 2.88
C HIS A 670 38.68 11.93 1.60
N SER A 671 37.54 11.25 1.47
CA SER A 671 37.20 10.45 0.28
C SER A 671 37.19 11.26 -1.02
N THR A 672 37.01 12.58 -0.96
CA THR A 672 37.07 13.48 -2.12
C THR A 672 38.47 13.65 -2.69
N ALA A 673 39.53 13.30 -1.95
CA ALA A 673 40.91 13.29 -2.43
C ALA A 673 41.33 11.95 -3.06
N VAL A 674 40.49 10.91 -2.94
CA VAL A 674 40.79 9.59 -3.50
C VAL A 674 40.51 9.59 -5.01
N ARG A 675 41.52 9.26 -5.80
CA ARG A 675 41.44 9.12 -7.27
C ARG A 675 41.56 7.66 -7.70
N ASP A 676 42.60 7.00 -7.24
CA ASP A 676 42.92 5.60 -7.55
C ASP A 676 43.25 4.84 -6.27
N VAL A 677 42.62 3.68 -6.09
CA VAL A 677 42.84 2.83 -4.91
C VAL A 677 44.05 1.90 -5.05
N ARG A 678 44.61 1.73 -6.26
CA ARG A 678 45.76 0.85 -6.54
C ARG A 678 47.03 1.28 -5.80
N GLN A 679 47.13 2.54 -5.40
CA GLN A 679 48.26 3.02 -4.58
C GLN A 679 48.34 2.36 -3.19
N TRP A 680 47.29 1.64 -2.76
CA TRP A 680 47.23 0.94 -1.48
C TRP A 680 47.29 -0.60 -1.59
N ILE A 681 47.75 -1.13 -2.72
CA ILE A 681 48.07 -2.57 -2.85
C ILE A 681 49.05 -2.97 -1.74
N GLY A 682 48.72 -4.04 -1.01
CA GLY A 682 49.54 -4.53 0.11
C GLY A 682 49.56 -3.62 1.34
N LYS A 683 48.74 -2.57 1.42
CA LYS A 683 48.63 -1.66 2.57
C LYS A 683 47.41 -1.98 3.44
N ARG A 684 47.47 -1.61 4.72
CA ARG A 684 46.34 -1.66 5.65
C ARG A 684 45.61 -0.33 5.62
N VAL A 685 44.34 -0.34 5.23
CA VAL A 685 43.55 0.87 5.03
C VAL A 685 42.31 0.86 5.92
N VAL A 686 42.11 1.96 6.64
CA VAL A 686 40.93 2.17 7.49
C VAL A 686 40.02 3.23 6.86
N VAL A 687 38.74 2.91 6.71
CA VAL A 687 37.74 3.81 6.12
C VAL A 687 36.72 4.23 7.17
N PHE A 688 36.65 5.53 7.49
CA PHE A 688 35.67 6.08 8.42
C PHE A 688 34.37 6.46 7.72
N GLY A 689 33.29 5.75 8.05
CA GLY A 689 31.96 5.99 7.50
C GLY A 689 31.44 4.78 6.74
N ALA A 690 30.14 4.52 6.91
CA ALA A 690 29.43 3.40 6.31
C ALA A 690 28.33 3.88 5.35
N GLY A 691 28.43 5.10 4.77
CA GLY A 691 27.56 5.51 3.66
C GLY A 691 27.99 4.89 2.32
N CYS A 692 27.40 5.32 1.21
CA CYS A 692 27.77 4.85 -0.13
C CYS A 692 29.27 4.98 -0.42
N SER A 693 29.86 6.18 -0.25
CA SER A 693 31.30 6.36 -0.49
C SER A 693 32.20 5.48 0.38
N GLY A 694 31.78 5.17 1.61
CA GLY A 694 32.54 4.30 2.51
C GLY A 694 32.56 2.86 2.01
N HIS A 695 31.40 2.33 1.65
CA HIS A 695 31.28 0.99 1.08
C HIS A 695 31.98 0.87 -0.29
N ASP A 696 31.81 1.84 -1.18
CA ASP A 696 32.40 1.82 -2.51
C ASP A 696 33.94 1.78 -2.42
N LEU A 697 34.53 2.59 -1.53
CA LEU A 697 35.96 2.58 -1.28
C LEU A 697 36.45 1.28 -0.63
N CYS A 698 35.73 0.77 0.39
CA CYS A 698 36.13 -0.50 1.02
C CYS A 698 36.11 -1.66 0.01
N MET A 699 35.06 -1.74 -0.81
CA MET A 699 34.96 -2.74 -1.87
C MET A 699 36.09 -2.59 -2.89
N ALA A 700 36.38 -1.36 -3.34
CA ALA A 700 37.44 -1.11 -4.31
C ALA A 700 38.83 -1.47 -3.75
N LEU A 701 39.14 -1.05 -2.53
CA LEU A 701 40.39 -1.38 -1.83
C LEU A 701 40.58 -2.90 -1.68
N SER A 702 39.53 -3.59 -1.23
CA SER A 702 39.56 -5.05 -1.03
C SER A 702 39.78 -5.78 -2.35
N LYS A 703 39.02 -5.44 -3.41
CA LYS A 703 39.14 -6.06 -4.74
C LYS A 703 40.47 -5.79 -5.43
N GLN A 704 41.11 -4.64 -5.14
CA GLN A 704 42.39 -4.26 -5.75
C GLN A 704 43.61 -4.77 -4.95
N GLY A 705 43.41 -5.48 -3.83
CA GLY A 705 44.50 -6.15 -3.12
C GLY A 705 45.17 -5.32 -2.02
N ALA A 706 44.43 -4.43 -1.35
CA ALA A 706 44.87 -3.94 -0.03
C ALA A 706 45.09 -5.12 0.93
N ALA A 707 46.12 -5.08 1.76
CA ALA A 707 46.46 -6.18 2.67
C ALA A 707 45.38 -6.38 3.74
N GLU A 708 44.77 -5.28 4.20
CA GLU A 708 43.65 -5.30 5.13
C GLU A 708 42.77 -4.07 4.93
N VAL A 709 41.45 -4.24 4.98
CA VAL A 709 40.48 -3.15 4.89
C VAL A 709 39.56 -3.21 6.10
N THR A 710 39.52 -2.13 6.88
CA THR A 710 38.62 -2.02 8.03
C THR A 710 37.72 -0.80 7.90
N MET A 711 36.40 -1.02 7.97
CA MET A 711 35.39 0.02 8.04
C MET A 711 35.13 0.42 9.51
N ILE A 712 35.25 1.71 9.80
CA ILE A 712 34.80 2.30 11.07
C ILE A 712 33.39 2.85 10.90
N GLN A 713 32.42 2.20 11.53
CA GLN A 713 31.02 2.58 11.47
C GLN A 713 30.68 3.61 12.57
N ARG A 714 30.39 4.84 12.15
CA ARG A 714 30.06 5.97 13.05
C ARG A 714 28.65 5.92 13.63
N SER A 715 27.71 5.41 12.85
CA SER A 715 26.31 5.29 13.22
C SER A 715 25.66 4.16 12.43
N PRO A 716 24.53 3.61 12.91
CA PRO A 716 23.78 2.61 12.17
C PRO A 716 23.44 3.07 10.75
N THR A 717 23.60 2.16 9.78
CA THR A 717 23.40 2.44 8.34
C THR A 717 22.33 1.51 7.79
N ALA A 718 21.33 2.05 7.09
CA ALA A 718 20.33 1.24 6.40
C ALA A 718 20.92 0.63 5.13
N VAL A 719 20.75 -0.66 4.89
CA VAL A 719 21.30 -1.37 3.72
C VAL A 719 20.16 -2.01 2.94
N ILE A 720 20.16 -1.84 1.63
CA ILE A 720 19.28 -2.57 0.70
C ILE A 720 20.10 -3.07 -0.48
N SER A 721 19.90 -4.31 -0.92
CA SER A 721 20.56 -4.81 -2.10
C SER A 721 20.04 -4.14 -3.36
N ARG A 722 20.93 -3.94 -4.34
CA ARG A 722 20.55 -3.42 -5.66
C ARG A 722 19.46 -4.27 -6.30
N GLU A 723 19.52 -5.59 -6.15
CA GLU A 723 18.50 -6.51 -6.67
C GLU A 723 17.11 -6.24 -6.09
N VAL A 724 17.02 -6.05 -4.76
CA VAL A 724 15.76 -5.72 -4.10
C VAL A 724 15.28 -4.33 -4.48
N LEU A 725 16.17 -3.33 -4.51
CA LEU A 725 15.83 -1.96 -4.92
C LEU A 725 15.32 -1.92 -6.37
N LEU A 726 15.91 -2.72 -7.26
CA LEU A 726 15.52 -2.80 -8.67
C LEU A 726 14.07 -3.21 -8.86
N LYS A 727 13.44 -3.91 -7.89
CA LYS A 727 12.01 -4.27 -7.96
C LYS A 727 11.06 -3.07 -7.96
N LEU A 728 11.57 -1.86 -7.70
CA LEU A 728 10.80 -0.60 -7.73
C LEU A 728 10.72 0.07 -9.11
N PHE A 729 11.59 -0.29 -10.06
CA PHE A 729 11.76 0.43 -11.32
C PHE A 729 11.07 -0.18 -12.56
N PRO A 730 10.71 -1.48 -12.67
CA PRO A 730 10.20 -2.06 -13.91
C PRO A 730 8.97 -1.34 -14.45
N ASP A 731 7.95 -1.15 -13.61
CA ASP A 731 6.66 -0.59 -14.06
C ASP A 731 6.74 0.90 -14.45
N MET A 732 7.79 1.60 -14.03
CA MET A 732 7.91 3.06 -14.19
C MET A 732 9.04 3.49 -15.13
N TYR A 733 10.19 2.83 -15.08
CA TYR A 733 11.43 3.35 -15.68
C TYR A 733 12.25 2.33 -16.47
N THR A 734 12.15 1.02 -16.19
CA THR A 734 13.07 0.02 -16.77
C THR A 734 12.40 -1.14 -17.51
N GLY A 735 11.11 -1.37 -17.32
CA GLY A 735 10.37 -2.45 -17.99
C GLY A 735 9.89 -2.07 -19.39
N GLU A 736 9.56 -3.07 -20.21
CA GLU A 736 9.11 -2.88 -21.60
C GLU A 736 7.79 -2.11 -21.70
N ASN A 737 6.90 -2.26 -20.71
CA ASN A 737 5.59 -1.61 -20.66
C ASN A 737 5.59 -0.29 -19.88
N ARG A 738 6.76 0.30 -19.61
CA ARG A 738 6.87 1.56 -18.86
C ARG A 738 6.23 2.72 -19.63
N PRO A 739 5.69 3.74 -18.94
CA PRO A 739 5.29 4.97 -19.60
C PRO A 739 6.50 5.73 -20.18
N PRO A 740 6.26 6.72 -21.06
CA PRO A 740 7.29 7.69 -21.44
C PRO A 740 7.90 8.36 -20.19
N ILE A 741 9.18 8.76 -20.27
CA ILE A 741 9.97 9.17 -19.08
C ILE A 741 9.41 10.43 -18.40
N ASP A 742 8.96 11.40 -19.17
CA ASP A 742 8.27 12.60 -18.69
C ASP A 742 6.98 12.24 -17.92
N VAL A 743 6.20 11.31 -18.46
CA VAL A 743 4.99 10.78 -17.81
C VAL A 743 5.35 10.02 -16.54
N ALA A 744 6.42 9.21 -16.57
CA ALA A 744 6.90 8.48 -15.40
C ALA A 744 7.28 9.44 -14.26
N ASP A 745 7.92 10.56 -14.58
CA ASP A 745 8.33 11.57 -13.60
C ASP A 745 7.13 12.26 -12.95
N GLU A 746 6.12 12.64 -13.74
CA GLU A 746 4.88 13.22 -13.22
C GLU A 746 4.14 12.24 -12.28
N LEU A 747 3.99 10.98 -12.69
CA LEU A 747 3.37 9.93 -11.87
C LEU A 747 4.18 9.66 -10.60
N TYR A 748 5.51 9.69 -10.68
CA TYR A 748 6.40 9.54 -9.52
C TYR A 748 6.26 10.70 -8.53
N LEU A 749 5.90 11.90 -8.98
CA LEU A 749 5.73 13.10 -8.14
C LEU A 749 4.27 13.37 -7.74
N ALA A 750 3.32 12.60 -8.25
CA ALA A 750 1.88 12.80 -8.08
C ALA A 750 1.39 12.70 -6.64
N LEU A 751 2.10 11.97 -5.77
CA LEU A 751 1.76 11.86 -4.35
C LEU A 751 2.53 12.92 -3.54
N PRO A 752 1.85 13.68 -2.65
CA PRO A 752 2.51 14.63 -1.75
C PRO A 752 3.62 13.99 -0.93
N THR A 753 4.69 14.75 -0.64
CA THR A 753 5.89 14.24 0.06
C THR A 753 5.57 13.51 1.38
N PRO A 754 4.70 14.02 2.28
CA PRO A 754 4.38 13.32 3.53
C PRO A 754 3.67 11.98 3.31
N ILE A 755 2.71 11.94 2.39
CA ILE A 755 1.97 10.71 2.03
C ILE A 755 2.90 9.71 1.34
N SER A 756 3.70 10.20 0.40
CA SER A 756 4.72 9.43 -0.31
C SER A 756 5.72 8.81 0.67
N LYS A 757 6.14 9.54 1.72
CA LYS A 757 7.01 9.02 2.79
C LYS A 757 6.37 7.83 3.50
N VAL A 758 5.09 7.93 3.89
CA VAL A 758 4.38 6.84 4.58
C VAL A 758 4.21 5.62 3.68
N LEU A 759 3.69 5.81 2.47
CA LEU A 759 3.41 4.71 1.54
C LEU A 759 4.68 4.02 1.05
N ARG A 760 5.70 4.79 0.66
CA ARG A 760 7.00 4.23 0.24
C ARG A 760 7.76 3.65 1.41
N GLY A 761 7.64 4.21 2.62
CA GLY A 761 8.20 3.65 3.85
C GLY A 761 7.66 2.25 4.11
N ALA A 762 6.33 2.07 4.10
CA ALA A 762 5.69 0.77 4.31
C ALA A 762 6.02 -0.25 3.19
N MET A 763 6.16 0.20 1.95
CA MET A 763 6.62 -0.65 0.84
C MET A 763 8.08 -1.07 1.04
N MET A 764 8.93 -0.13 1.45
CA MET A 764 10.35 -0.35 1.68
C MET A 764 10.58 -1.32 2.84
N GLU A 765 9.82 -1.22 3.93
CA GLU A 765 9.84 -2.20 5.03
C GLU A 765 9.64 -3.63 4.53
N ARG A 766 8.68 -3.84 3.61
CA ARG A 766 8.43 -5.18 3.04
C ARG A 766 9.54 -5.66 2.12
N LEU A 767 10.15 -4.73 1.37
CA LEU A 767 11.24 -5.08 0.46
C LEU A 767 12.51 -5.39 1.22
N VAL A 768 12.81 -4.65 2.29
CA VAL A 768 13.98 -4.89 3.14
C VAL A 768 13.95 -6.28 3.78
N LEU A 769 12.76 -6.83 4.07
CA LEU A 769 12.63 -8.23 4.52
C LEU A 769 13.17 -9.26 3.51
N LEU A 770 13.25 -8.93 2.22
CA LEU A 770 13.87 -9.81 1.23
C LEU A 770 15.39 -9.92 1.42
N ASP A 771 16.01 -8.93 2.06
CA ASP A 771 17.43 -8.93 2.46
C ASP A 771 17.63 -9.44 3.91
N ALA A 772 16.63 -10.04 4.55
CA ALA A 772 16.71 -10.44 5.96
C ALA A 772 17.92 -11.36 6.27
N ASP A 773 18.25 -12.28 5.36
CA ASP A 773 19.42 -13.15 5.51
C ASP A 773 20.75 -12.38 5.40
N LEU A 774 20.85 -11.44 4.45
CA LEU A 774 22.00 -10.55 4.32
C LEU A 774 22.16 -9.71 5.59
N HIS A 775 21.07 -9.15 6.11
CA HIS A 775 21.06 -8.32 7.31
C HIS A 775 21.46 -9.11 8.55
N ARG A 776 20.99 -10.35 8.69
CA ARG A 776 21.42 -11.26 9.76
C ARG A 776 22.92 -11.49 9.71
N LYS A 777 23.46 -11.85 8.53
CA LYS A 777 24.90 -12.09 8.33
C LYS A 777 25.75 -10.84 8.57
N LEU A 778 25.26 -9.66 8.20
CA LEU A 778 25.92 -8.39 8.51
C LEU A 778 26.00 -8.14 10.02
N ARG A 779 24.90 -8.40 10.76
CA ARG A 779 24.88 -8.28 12.23
C ARG A 779 25.83 -9.27 12.90
N GLU A 780 25.91 -10.50 12.40
CA GLU A 780 26.88 -11.52 12.87
C GLU A 780 28.34 -11.05 12.72
N LYS A 781 28.62 -10.17 11.74
CA LYS A 781 29.94 -9.52 11.54
C LYS A 781 30.12 -8.20 12.30
N GLY A 782 29.17 -7.82 13.17
CA GLY A 782 29.25 -6.60 13.97
C GLY A 782 28.82 -5.33 13.24
N PHE A 783 28.26 -5.42 12.03
CA PHE A 783 27.72 -4.27 11.32
C PHE A 783 26.40 -3.81 11.96
N GLN A 784 26.30 -2.52 12.28
CA GLN A 784 25.15 -1.90 12.93
C GLN A 784 24.12 -1.45 11.88
N LEU A 785 23.00 -2.17 11.85
CA LEU A 785 21.80 -1.75 11.14
C LEU A 785 20.90 -0.92 12.08
N PRO A 786 20.09 0.02 11.58
CA PRO A 786 19.15 0.77 12.39
C PRO A 786 18.14 -0.15 13.11
N PRO A 787 17.57 0.29 14.25
CA PRO A 787 16.68 -0.53 15.10
C PRO A 787 15.31 -0.86 14.46
N GLY A 788 15.08 -0.45 13.21
CA GLY A 788 13.93 -0.84 12.38
C GLY A 788 14.32 -0.84 10.91
N GLU A 789 13.64 -1.65 10.10
CA GLU A 789 13.86 -1.78 8.65
C GLU A 789 13.27 -0.59 7.84
N SER A 790 12.65 0.38 8.53
CA SER A 790 11.75 1.40 7.97
C SER A 790 12.38 2.75 7.61
N ASP A 791 13.63 3.01 7.99
CA ASP A 791 14.25 4.35 7.90
C ASP A 791 15.01 4.58 6.56
N PHE A 792 14.97 3.65 5.61
CA PHE A 792 15.74 3.78 4.36
C PHE A 792 15.27 4.96 3.49
N ILE A 793 13.94 5.12 3.31
CA ILE A 793 13.37 6.19 2.48
C ILE A 793 13.67 7.56 3.07
N GLU A 794 13.50 7.75 4.38
CA GLU A 794 13.81 9.01 5.06
C GLU A 794 15.30 9.36 4.93
N ARG A 795 16.18 8.36 5.06
CA ARG A 795 17.62 8.55 4.87
C ARG A 795 17.99 8.92 3.43
N LEU A 796 17.27 8.39 2.45
CA LEU A 796 17.45 8.68 1.04
C LEU A 796 16.94 10.08 0.67
N THR A 797 15.71 10.43 1.07
CA THR A 797 15.02 11.63 0.56
C THR A 797 15.25 12.88 1.42
N VAL A 798 15.31 12.72 2.74
CA VAL A 798 15.41 13.85 3.70
C VAL A 798 16.83 14.00 4.21
N ARG A 799 17.37 12.98 4.87
CA ARG A 799 18.72 13.04 5.48
C ARG A 799 19.83 13.07 4.45
N ARG A 800 19.60 12.49 3.27
CA ARG A 800 20.55 12.32 2.17
C ARG A 800 21.88 11.69 2.63
N GLY A 801 21.78 10.70 3.50
CA GLY A 801 22.94 10.02 4.09
C GLY A 801 22.57 8.98 5.14
N GLY A 802 23.53 8.11 5.49
CA GLY A 802 23.32 7.02 6.46
C GLY A 802 22.59 5.80 5.91
N TYR A 803 22.57 5.65 4.58
CA TYR A 803 22.08 4.48 3.87
C TYR A 803 23.15 3.97 2.89
N TYR A 804 22.97 2.74 2.40
CA TYR A 804 23.76 2.12 1.35
C TYR A 804 22.89 1.25 0.45
N ILE A 805 23.07 1.39 -0.86
CA ILE A 805 22.51 0.49 -1.86
C ILE A 805 23.62 -0.50 -2.20
N ASP A 806 23.48 -1.74 -1.75
CA ASP A 806 24.52 -2.75 -1.83
C ASP A 806 24.78 -3.19 -3.27
N GLN A 807 26.03 -3.00 -3.67
CA GLN A 807 26.58 -3.36 -4.98
C GLN A 807 27.56 -4.55 -4.86
N GLY A 808 27.59 -5.21 -3.70
CA GLY A 808 28.44 -6.36 -3.38
C GLY A 808 29.41 -6.12 -2.23
N CYS A 809 29.50 -4.91 -1.67
CA CYS A 809 30.35 -4.64 -0.51
C CYS A 809 29.87 -5.39 0.73
N SER A 810 28.56 -5.56 0.91
CA SER A 810 28.02 -6.29 2.06
C SER A 810 28.45 -7.75 2.04
N GLY A 811 28.53 -8.38 0.86
CA GLY A 811 29.05 -9.75 0.71
C GLY A 811 30.51 -9.89 1.14
N LEU A 812 31.35 -8.87 0.88
CA LEU A 812 32.74 -8.82 1.31
C LEU A 812 32.90 -8.60 2.82
N ILE A 813 31.94 -7.91 3.46
CA ILE A 813 31.87 -7.83 4.93
C ILE A 813 31.49 -9.21 5.49
N VAL A 814 30.45 -9.82 4.93
CA VAL A 814 29.93 -11.13 5.37
C VAL A 814 30.97 -12.24 5.27
N ASN A 815 31.79 -12.26 4.23
CA ASN A 815 32.83 -13.28 4.07
C ASN A 815 34.14 -12.95 4.82
N GLY A 816 34.24 -11.77 5.46
CA GLY A 816 35.41 -11.35 6.24
C GLY A 816 36.54 -10.70 5.42
N SER A 817 36.34 -10.41 4.13
CA SER A 817 37.32 -9.66 3.32
C SER A 817 37.41 -8.18 3.71
N ILE A 818 36.37 -7.66 4.38
CA ILE A 818 36.32 -6.31 4.96
C ILE A 818 35.92 -6.43 6.42
N ASN A 819 36.77 -5.93 7.32
CA ASN A 819 36.50 -5.88 8.75
C ASN A 819 35.59 -4.69 9.09
N VAL A 820 34.76 -4.81 10.13
CA VAL A 820 33.89 -3.71 10.60
C VAL A 820 34.09 -3.50 12.09
N ARG A 821 34.27 -2.24 12.52
CA ARG A 821 34.41 -1.83 13.93
C ARG A 821 33.53 -0.60 14.20
N PRO A 822 32.86 -0.50 15.34
CA PRO A 822 32.06 0.68 15.68
C PRO A 822 32.95 1.84 16.17
N TYR A 823 32.57 3.07 15.85
CA TYR A 823 33.34 4.28 16.19
C TYR A 823 33.49 4.50 17.69
N ARG A 824 32.46 4.14 18.48
CA ARG A 824 32.46 4.28 19.95
C ARG A 824 33.58 3.51 20.66
N SER A 825 34.21 2.57 19.97
CA SER A 825 35.31 1.81 20.52
C SER A 825 36.64 2.58 20.44
N ILE A 826 36.76 3.71 19.73
CA ILE A 826 38.05 4.41 19.53
C ILE A 826 38.39 5.28 20.75
N GLN A 827 39.59 5.09 21.31
CA GLN A 827 40.15 5.89 22.40
C GLN A 827 41.05 7.02 21.87
N SER A 828 41.98 6.71 20.96
CA SER A 828 42.92 7.70 20.40
C SER A 828 43.57 7.23 19.11
N PHE A 829 44.03 8.15 18.28
CA PHE A 829 44.94 7.84 17.16
C PHE A 829 46.37 7.73 17.69
N VAL A 830 47.11 6.71 17.23
CA VAL A 830 48.49 6.41 17.62
C VAL A 830 49.40 6.40 16.40
N SER A 831 50.72 6.35 16.60
CA SER A 831 51.72 6.51 15.52
C SER A 831 51.50 5.63 14.29
N ASN A 832 51.06 4.39 14.47
CA ASN A 832 50.90 3.37 13.43
C ASN A 832 49.44 2.91 13.25
N GLY A 833 48.45 3.63 13.81
CA GLY A 833 47.07 3.14 13.78
C GLY A 833 46.10 3.83 14.74
N ILE A 834 45.14 3.05 15.23
CA ILE A 834 44.03 3.50 16.07
C ILE A 834 43.95 2.60 17.31
N ALA A 835 44.00 3.20 18.50
CA ALA A 835 43.81 2.50 19.77
C ALA A 835 42.34 2.53 20.20
N PHE A 836 41.84 1.41 20.69
CA PHE A 836 40.47 1.21 21.13
C PHE A 836 40.37 1.12 22.65
N ALA A 837 39.20 1.44 23.19
CA ALA A 837 38.93 1.49 24.64
C ALA A 837 38.98 0.10 25.32
N ASP A 838 38.92 -0.98 24.55
CA ASP A 838 39.10 -2.36 25.00
C ASP A 838 40.59 -2.78 25.08
N GLY A 839 41.52 -1.86 24.77
CA GLY A 839 42.97 -2.09 24.78
C GLY A 839 43.52 -2.61 23.45
N ASP A 840 42.68 -2.88 22.45
CA ASP A 840 43.11 -3.33 21.12
C ASP A 840 43.69 -2.18 20.28
N THR A 841 44.57 -2.49 19.33
CA THR A 841 45.16 -1.51 18.42
C THR A 841 45.06 -1.98 16.97
N LEU A 842 44.33 -1.24 16.15
CA LEU A 842 44.23 -1.48 14.71
C LEU A 842 45.35 -0.75 13.99
N SER A 843 46.24 -1.51 13.36
CA SER A 843 47.31 -0.95 12.52
C SER A 843 46.74 -0.37 11.22
N ALA A 844 47.20 0.81 10.83
CA ALA A 844 46.78 1.47 9.59
C ALA A 844 47.94 2.20 8.91
N ASP A 845 48.14 1.97 7.62
CA ASP A 845 49.07 2.75 6.81
C ASP A 845 48.36 3.98 6.20
N THR A 846 47.04 3.89 6.01
CA THR A 846 46.20 4.99 5.49
C THR A 846 44.83 5.00 6.16
N ILE A 847 44.33 6.21 6.43
CA ILE A 847 42.99 6.47 6.95
C ILE A 847 42.22 7.35 5.96
N ILE A 848 41.08 6.86 5.49
CA ILE A 848 40.20 7.57 4.57
C ILE A 848 38.91 7.96 5.28
N PHE A 849 38.60 9.25 5.31
CA PHE A 849 37.37 9.77 5.89
C PHE A 849 36.28 9.88 4.82
N ALA A 850 35.31 8.97 4.85
CA ALA A 850 34.08 9.00 4.07
C ALA A 850 32.94 9.60 4.93
N THR A 851 33.20 10.81 5.44
CA THR A 851 32.48 11.37 6.60
C THR A 851 31.41 12.41 6.26
N GLY A 852 31.30 12.79 4.98
CA GLY A 852 30.37 13.81 4.49
C GLY A 852 30.97 15.20 4.53
N PHE A 853 30.12 16.22 4.50
CA PHE A 853 30.50 17.64 4.47
C PHE A 853 29.92 18.39 5.69
N GLU A 854 30.40 19.60 5.97
CA GLU A 854 29.95 20.44 7.09
C GLU A 854 28.56 21.06 6.79
N PRO A 855 27.52 20.78 7.61
CA PRO A 855 26.13 21.16 7.29
C PRO A 855 25.83 22.67 7.37
N ASP A 856 26.68 23.46 8.02
CA ASP A 856 26.44 24.90 8.29
C ASP A 856 27.28 25.83 7.39
N SER A 857 27.89 25.32 6.30
CA SER A 857 28.65 26.21 5.41
C SER A 857 27.74 26.98 4.46
N LYS A 858 28.16 28.19 4.11
CA LYS A 858 27.50 29.08 3.16
C LYS A 858 27.20 28.38 1.82
N PRO A 859 25.99 28.49 1.25
CA PRO A 859 25.62 27.78 0.01
C PRO A 859 26.44 28.25 -1.21
N ALA A 860 26.92 29.50 -1.17
CA ALA A 860 27.83 30.07 -2.16
C ALA A 860 28.73 31.14 -1.51
N GLU A 861 30.02 30.85 -1.37
CA GLU A 861 31.01 31.75 -0.76
C GLU A 861 31.18 33.09 -1.50
N PHE A 862 30.91 33.12 -2.81
CA PHE A 862 31.03 34.31 -3.66
C PHE A 862 29.86 35.31 -3.54
N LEU A 863 28.81 34.98 -2.79
CA LEU A 863 27.71 35.90 -2.50
C LEU A 863 27.98 36.63 -1.18
N ASP A 864 27.64 37.91 -1.07
CA ASP A 864 27.73 38.60 0.22
C ASP A 864 26.70 38.11 1.24
N ASP A 865 27.02 38.23 2.53
CA ASP A 865 26.11 37.85 3.61
C ASP A 865 24.81 38.65 3.56
N SER A 866 24.86 39.93 3.16
CA SER A 866 23.68 40.78 2.98
C SER A 866 22.73 40.32 1.86
N VAL A 867 23.26 39.62 0.84
CA VAL A 867 22.46 38.98 -0.20
C VAL A 867 21.81 37.72 0.36
N LEU A 868 22.57 36.92 1.10
CA LEU A 868 22.07 35.68 1.71
C LEU A 868 21.09 35.92 2.86
N GLU A 869 21.19 37.03 3.59
CA GLU A 869 20.20 37.43 4.60
C GLU A 869 18.82 37.69 3.98
N LYS A 870 18.78 38.11 2.71
CA LYS A 870 17.53 38.22 1.93
C LYS A 870 17.04 36.87 1.42
N THR A 871 17.90 35.86 1.41
CA THR A 871 17.49 34.48 1.13
C THR A 871 16.96 33.83 2.41
N GLY A 872 15.92 33.02 2.27
CA GLY A 872 15.52 32.12 3.36
C GLY A 872 16.55 31.00 3.55
N LYS A 873 16.28 30.09 4.48
CA LYS A 873 17.02 28.83 4.61
C LYS A 873 17.02 28.08 3.27
N ILE A 874 18.19 27.70 2.76
CA ILE A 874 18.30 26.88 1.55
C ILE A 874 18.48 25.41 1.95
N GLY A 875 17.62 24.55 1.44
CA GLY A 875 17.59 23.13 1.81
C GLY A 875 16.79 22.82 3.09
N GLY A 876 16.59 21.53 3.34
CA GLY A 876 15.57 21.06 4.28
C GLY A 876 14.18 21.07 3.65
N ILE A 877 13.16 20.89 4.48
CA ILE A 877 11.75 20.79 4.08
C ILE A 877 10.94 21.82 4.88
N ASP A 878 10.05 22.57 4.24
CA ASP A 878 9.13 23.52 4.89
C ASP A 878 7.92 22.81 5.54
N GLU A 879 7.02 23.58 6.16
CA GLU A 879 5.82 23.06 6.81
C GLU A 879 4.85 22.36 5.83
N GLU A 880 4.94 22.67 4.54
CA GLU A 880 4.14 22.07 3.48
C GLU A 880 4.79 20.79 2.91
N GLY A 881 6.03 20.47 3.29
CA GLY A 881 6.70 19.26 2.79
C GLY A 881 7.49 19.48 1.50
N GLU A 882 7.74 20.73 1.11
CA GLU A 882 8.54 21.09 -0.07
C GLU A 882 9.97 21.50 0.30
N VAL A 883 10.91 21.29 -0.63
CA VAL A 883 12.32 21.68 -0.41
C VAL A 883 12.44 23.20 -0.41
N ILE A 884 13.11 23.75 0.58
CA ILE A 884 13.22 25.21 0.75
C ILE A 884 14.28 25.77 -0.21
N GLY A 885 13.92 26.79 -0.99
CA GLY A 885 14.83 27.59 -1.83
C GLY A 885 15.49 26.88 -3.01
N LEU A 886 15.31 25.57 -3.18
CA LEU A 886 15.84 24.78 -4.29
C LEU A 886 14.77 24.59 -5.37
N TRP A 887 15.06 25.01 -6.61
CA TRP A 887 14.11 25.06 -7.74
C TRP A 887 12.90 25.98 -7.55
N ARG A 888 12.88 26.73 -6.45
CA ARG A 888 11.82 27.66 -5.99
C ARG A 888 12.43 29.04 -5.71
N PRO A 889 11.61 30.08 -5.52
CA PRO A 889 12.10 31.39 -5.10
C PRO A 889 12.93 31.27 -3.83
N SER A 890 14.13 31.86 -3.84
CA SER A 890 15.07 31.79 -2.70
C SER A 890 14.71 32.76 -1.57
N GLY A 891 13.73 33.64 -1.78
CA GLY A 891 13.50 34.87 -0.99
C GLY A 891 14.02 36.12 -1.68
N HIS A 892 15.06 35.98 -2.52
CA HIS A 892 15.57 37.05 -3.37
C HIS A 892 15.03 36.90 -4.81
N GLU A 893 14.34 37.92 -5.32
CA GLU A 893 13.59 37.91 -6.61
C GLU A 893 14.44 37.43 -7.80
N HIS A 894 15.74 37.71 -7.81
CA HIS A 894 16.64 37.42 -8.93
C HIS A 894 17.73 36.37 -8.63
N LEU A 895 17.63 35.63 -7.53
CA LEU A 895 18.59 34.59 -7.15
C LEU A 895 17.90 33.23 -6.99
N TRP A 896 18.50 32.19 -7.56
CA TRP A 896 17.94 30.84 -7.57
C TRP A 896 18.97 29.79 -7.23
N PHE A 897 18.53 28.67 -6.68
CA PHE A 897 19.37 27.51 -6.41
C PHE A 897 18.84 26.27 -7.13
N ALA A 898 19.73 25.48 -7.73
CA ALA A 898 19.39 24.28 -8.50
C ALA A 898 20.32 23.12 -8.12
N GLY A 899 19.77 21.94 -7.82
CA GLY A 899 20.57 20.80 -7.37
C GLY A 899 19.78 19.53 -7.13
N GLY A 900 20.48 18.46 -6.76
CA GLY A 900 19.89 17.13 -6.54
C GLY A 900 20.44 16.07 -7.49
N ASP A 901 19.75 14.94 -7.55
CA ASP A 901 20.09 13.87 -8.49
C ASP A 901 19.64 14.22 -9.92
N LEU A 902 19.98 13.36 -10.87
CA LEU A 902 19.65 13.57 -12.28
C LEU A 902 18.14 13.61 -12.55
N PHE A 903 17.36 12.85 -11.79
CA PHE A 903 15.89 12.89 -11.86
C PHE A 903 15.37 14.28 -11.46
N ASN A 904 15.84 14.83 -10.34
CA ASN A 904 15.47 16.19 -9.91
C ASN A 904 15.85 17.22 -10.98
N CYS A 905 17.07 17.11 -11.52
CA CYS A 905 17.57 18.04 -12.53
C CYS A 905 16.74 17.98 -13.81
N ARG A 906 16.34 16.79 -14.28
CA ARG A 906 15.51 16.62 -15.46
C ARG A 906 14.13 17.26 -15.29
N PHE A 907 13.47 17.00 -14.18
CA PHE A 907 12.10 17.46 -13.96
C PHE A 907 12.02 18.96 -13.59
N TYR A 908 12.77 19.39 -12.58
CA TYR A 908 12.60 20.73 -12.00
C TYR A 908 13.30 21.85 -12.78
N SER A 909 14.28 21.54 -13.63
CA SER A 909 14.93 22.56 -14.48
C SER A 909 13.95 23.28 -15.39
N ARG A 910 12.94 22.56 -15.92
CA ARG A 910 11.87 23.15 -16.73
C ARG A 910 11.05 24.16 -15.92
N LEU A 911 10.61 23.78 -14.73
CA LEU A 911 9.79 24.63 -13.87
C LEU A 911 10.56 25.87 -13.38
N LEU A 912 11.85 25.73 -13.09
CA LEU A 912 12.71 26.87 -12.78
C LEU A 912 12.86 27.82 -13.98
N ALA A 913 13.07 27.28 -15.18
CA ALA A 913 13.18 28.09 -16.39
C ALA A 913 11.89 28.89 -16.67
N LEU A 914 10.72 28.27 -16.46
CA LEU A 914 9.42 28.93 -16.60
C LEU A 914 9.21 30.04 -15.56
N GLN A 915 9.59 29.83 -14.29
CA GLN A 915 9.54 30.88 -13.26
C GLN A 915 10.38 32.10 -13.64
N ILE A 916 11.63 31.85 -14.08
CA ILE A 916 12.54 32.92 -14.51
C ILE A 916 11.93 33.69 -15.69
N LEU A 917 11.37 32.96 -16.68
CA LEU A 917 10.73 33.58 -17.84
C LEU A 917 9.51 34.43 -17.44
N CYS A 918 8.67 33.98 -16.52
CA CYS A 918 7.51 34.74 -16.05
C CYS A 918 7.91 36.06 -15.38
N LEU A 919 8.92 36.04 -14.51
CA LEU A 919 9.45 37.26 -13.88
C LEU A 919 10.04 38.22 -14.92
N GLN A 920 10.75 37.71 -15.92
CA GLN A 920 11.38 38.55 -16.93
C GLN A 920 10.36 39.14 -17.91
N GLY A 921 9.29 38.40 -18.21
CA GLY A 921 8.20 38.84 -19.08
C GLY A 921 7.24 39.84 -18.43
N LYS A 922 7.37 40.12 -17.12
CA LYS A 922 6.34 40.81 -16.31
C LYS A 922 4.96 40.18 -16.53
N LEU A 923 4.93 38.87 -16.58
CA LEU A 923 3.69 38.11 -16.63
C LEU A 923 3.10 38.05 -15.22
N ASP A 924 2.83 39.22 -14.62
CA ASP A 924 2.31 39.37 -13.25
C ASP A 924 0.92 38.72 -13.07
N GLN A 925 0.34 38.20 -14.18
CA GLN A 925 -0.95 37.50 -14.25
C GLN A 925 -0.83 35.96 -14.41
N VAL A 926 0.39 35.41 -14.60
CA VAL A 926 0.66 33.96 -14.72
C VAL A 926 1.23 33.42 -13.43
#